data_AF-A0A497SGM0-F1
#
_entry.id   AF-A0A497SGM0-F1
#
_cell.length_a   1.000
_cell.length_b   1.000
_cell.length_c   1.000
_cell.angle_alpha   90.00
_cell.angle_beta   90.00
_cell.angle_gamma   90.00
#
_symmetry.space_group_name_H-M   'P 1'
#
loop_
_entity.id
_entity.type
_entity.pdbx_description
1 polymer ?
#
loop_
_entity_poly.entity_id
_entity_poly.type
_entity_poly.pdbx_seq_one_letter_code
_entity_poly.pdbx_strand_id
1 'polypeptide(L)'
;MKKRRARRNMSLLERIQQLHDEAHEKQDKELHELARLLMDIFDLGHISIDELDEQPDDLWHKFPLAVSVAKQAVLQIGSSVKRTDYHDIDLLVRSEGAWELLDAVSGKLEQVLGAPIHLVHDESGPHGDYVPVYDVVLIRRPERQLIHPDGVVRPGEFVRIGPWRRVGTFKFPVVAQHLIRGERYQIHKIGEKIVVFNNEGEVVEDNPSVSNFALAFWRMDEPQVAIWEGVWDGENFWICELLYHEDAQAWNMPLQHRLALMQKYDYPEPVKVVPYEIILTPDDLLELEEGTYVIKWRYERIDLQRPFWFVYEAQAIKPGQFFKLLKPGASYHGREFFSIDEIWEFWAKRFIEEGHKIYCQAKIDGTHCEGHVWAGGEQVRIFTEDRARDRSQYLGQLVKAMKQWCEDADVDSIVFDGEIVWYKNGKVIPRKDMAAIWGGKRDLSNEDIRWFIFDLVYVDGEDIHEQPYQERFKRLKELFSKASAEVKKRLILIPNRVADSKETFYKHWNWASSFSFSEGMVCKLDTMTYELDGGTVYMAKCKTRKEIHTLVIGRRKIAGKDNTYQYRCALKAPGGYQAIEAERKVTDKDLETENEWEMAPGWPRREKGEYAYGSTYAVEMERPAKLGEIISVMVDNINVWEGDDGKEHISWEKPRVMNIQPEEKEPDSVEFAKKLAKYGTRKAEEVEPAPADSDEQATVGEIVEVTDKEIPPEKGKDDEGGEGGDDDVLSRFWFEIDGQEVEQDDEPNKFCYQHHVRGIMMPDTVKRVQKILLQGGEEAEKVWKEFGLATLTIPVEELKQKVRAAKPGEVSSIINQALDKKFPGEIEVADLKRIVQRGNCHGDLRIEAPPKREFLLGITQAVVGSALQFMDDPKHIEELGEEKFIEGAEQWPAALKYFQPYGWLTLVDWGEYEWSPPGDVGATKNTAAVFYLVDKGQAILGVQKHDFHEVFLIFERNKKLSGRYIWTKVNLQGQWTWLGRRPKDQTPYILTHNKEKEEEKAKQERGWIVWNPLACEALAKTKLKDLLPVNWEDKVEPFFDEPRVDFS
;
A
#
# COMPACT_ATOMS: atom_id res chain seq x y z
N MET A 1 22.33 -99.96 -62.42
CA MET A 1 22.04 -99.28 -61.14
C MET A 1 23.34 -98.73 -60.56
N LYS A 2 23.35 -97.59 -59.85
CA LYS A 2 24.57 -96.96 -59.27
C LYS A 2 24.36 -96.67 -57.77
N LYS A 3 25.44 -96.69 -56.98
CA LYS A 3 25.42 -96.54 -55.51
C LYS A 3 25.09 -95.10 -55.07
N ARG A 4 24.23 -94.92 -54.07
CA ARG A 4 24.10 -93.66 -53.31
C ARG A 4 25.19 -93.63 -52.21
N ARG A 5 25.84 -92.47 -52.00
CA ARG A 5 26.59 -92.19 -50.76
C ARG A 5 25.60 -91.74 -49.68
N ALA A 6 25.79 -92.19 -48.43
CA ALA A 6 25.12 -91.58 -47.29
C ALA A 6 25.77 -90.24 -46.96
N ARG A 7 24.97 -89.22 -46.65
CA ARG A 7 25.44 -88.00 -45.96
C ARG A 7 25.44 -88.30 -44.46
N ARG A 8 26.51 -87.92 -43.74
CA ARG A 8 26.40 -87.73 -42.27
C ARG A 8 25.50 -86.52 -42.04
N ASN A 9 24.54 -86.62 -41.12
CA ASN A 9 23.86 -85.44 -40.61
C ASN A 9 24.78 -84.78 -39.58
N MET A 10 25.20 -83.55 -39.88
CA MET A 10 25.89 -82.67 -38.95
C MET A 10 24.91 -82.22 -37.86
N SER A 11 25.36 -82.24 -36.60
CA SER A 11 24.58 -81.87 -35.41
C SER A 11 24.23 -80.37 -35.38
N LEU A 12 23.33 -79.97 -34.47
CA LEU A 12 22.94 -78.56 -34.35
C LEU A 12 24.11 -77.68 -33.89
N LEU A 13 24.91 -78.15 -32.93
CA LEU A 13 26.03 -77.39 -32.37
C LEU A 13 27.15 -77.19 -33.40
N GLU A 14 27.51 -78.23 -34.15
CA GLU A 14 28.47 -78.14 -35.26
C GLU A 14 28.03 -77.13 -36.35
N ARG A 15 26.72 -76.98 -36.58
CA ARG A 15 26.18 -76.00 -37.54
C ARG A 15 26.20 -74.57 -37.02
N ILE A 16 26.02 -74.39 -35.71
CA ILE A 16 26.09 -73.07 -35.07
C ILE A 16 27.54 -72.58 -35.09
N GLN A 17 28.50 -73.44 -34.74
CA GLN A 17 29.92 -73.11 -34.90
C GLN A 17 30.28 -72.84 -36.36
N GLN A 18 29.81 -73.66 -37.31
CA GLN A 18 30.09 -73.40 -38.73
C GLN A 18 29.47 -72.07 -39.23
N LEU A 19 28.32 -71.64 -38.69
CA LEU A 19 27.73 -70.34 -39.02
C LEU A 19 28.58 -69.17 -38.50
N HIS A 20 29.18 -69.34 -37.32
CA HIS A 20 30.10 -68.38 -36.70
C HIS A 20 31.41 -68.27 -37.50
N ASP A 21 32.05 -69.41 -37.79
CA ASP A 21 33.27 -69.50 -38.59
C ASP A 21 33.07 -68.87 -40.00
N GLU A 22 31.91 -69.15 -40.63
CA GLU A 22 31.53 -68.65 -41.95
C GLU A 22 31.17 -67.14 -41.94
N ALA A 23 30.86 -66.55 -40.78
CA ALA A 23 30.66 -65.11 -40.62
C ALA A 23 32.00 -64.35 -40.57
N HIS A 24 32.98 -64.85 -39.79
CA HIS A 24 34.34 -64.31 -39.79
C HIS A 24 34.99 -64.40 -41.19
N GLU A 25 34.85 -65.53 -41.90
CA GLU A 25 35.40 -65.71 -43.27
C GLU A 25 34.82 -64.69 -44.28
N LYS A 26 33.61 -64.19 -44.05
CA LYS A 26 32.92 -63.20 -44.91
C LYS A 26 33.01 -61.76 -44.41
N GLN A 27 33.46 -61.54 -43.17
CA GLN A 27 33.36 -60.26 -42.45
C GLN A 27 31.90 -59.76 -42.37
N ASP A 28 30.96 -60.68 -42.16
CA ASP A 28 29.52 -60.42 -42.13
C ASP A 28 29.03 -60.24 -40.69
N LYS A 29 28.84 -58.98 -40.28
CA LYS A 29 28.51 -58.61 -38.89
C LYS A 29 27.12 -59.07 -38.44
N GLU A 30 26.10 -59.01 -39.32
CA GLU A 30 24.75 -59.51 -38.96
C GLU A 30 24.75 -61.04 -38.79
N LEU A 31 25.49 -61.75 -39.64
CA LEU A 31 25.65 -63.20 -39.53
C LEU A 31 26.45 -63.59 -38.28
N HIS A 32 27.47 -62.80 -37.92
CA HIS A 32 28.29 -62.99 -36.71
C HIS A 32 27.46 -62.80 -35.44
N GLU A 33 26.73 -61.68 -35.31
CA GLU A 33 25.87 -61.41 -34.16
C GLU A 33 24.78 -62.49 -33.97
N LEU A 34 24.17 -62.96 -35.07
CA LEU A 34 23.21 -64.07 -35.05
C LEU A 34 23.85 -65.40 -34.60
N ALA A 35 25.07 -65.70 -35.08
CA ALA A 35 25.79 -66.90 -34.67
C ALA A 35 26.21 -66.83 -33.20
N ARG A 36 26.68 -65.66 -32.72
CA ARG A 36 27.00 -65.38 -31.32
C ARG A 36 25.81 -65.65 -30.40
N LEU A 37 24.63 -65.13 -30.76
CA LEU A 37 23.40 -65.31 -30.00
C LEU A 37 23.00 -66.80 -29.90
N LEU A 38 23.16 -67.55 -30.99
CA LEU A 38 22.93 -68.99 -30.99
C LEU A 38 23.99 -69.74 -30.15
N MET A 39 25.24 -69.30 -30.15
CA MET A 39 26.29 -69.88 -29.30
C MET A 39 25.99 -69.68 -27.81
N ASP A 40 25.62 -68.46 -27.39
CA ASP A 40 25.19 -68.15 -26.01
C ASP A 40 24.00 -69.03 -25.57
N ILE A 41 22.97 -69.16 -26.43
CA ILE A 41 21.75 -69.94 -26.13
C ILE A 41 22.02 -71.45 -25.92
N PHE A 42 23.09 -71.98 -26.51
CA PHE A 42 23.49 -73.38 -26.41
C PHE A 42 24.75 -73.63 -25.57
N ASP A 43 25.17 -72.63 -24.77
CA ASP A 43 26.34 -72.69 -23.86
C ASP A 43 27.67 -73.03 -24.59
N LEU A 44 27.75 -72.68 -25.88
CA LEU A 44 28.95 -72.83 -26.72
C LEU A 44 29.86 -71.62 -26.49
N GLY A 45 30.77 -71.71 -25.52
CA GLY A 45 31.63 -70.60 -25.10
C GLY A 45 32.36 -69.90 -26.25
N HIS A 46 32.06 -68.62 -26.44
CA HIS A 46 32.64 -67.76 -27.47
C HIS A 46 34.05 -67.25 -27.08
N ILE A 47 35.01 -67.32 -28.00
CA ILE A 47 36.36 -66.78 -27.83
C ILE A 47 36.54 -65.67 -28.86
N SER A 48 36.99 -64.49 -28.42
CA SER A 48 37.26 -63.36 -29.32
C SER A 48 38.59 -63.56 -30.07
N ILE A 49 38.63 -63.12 -31.34
CA ILE A 49 39.74 -63.40 -32.27
C ILE A 49 40.07 -62.25 -33.23
N ASP A 50 39.13 -61.36 -33.59
CA ASP A 50 39.37 -60.27 -34.57
C ASP A 50 38.49 -59.02 -34.35
N GLU A 51 38.60 -58.04 -35.26
CA GLU A 51 37.94 -56.71 -35.17
C GLU A 51 36.39 -56.76 -35.16
N LEU A 52 35.77 -57.91 -35.48
CA LEU A 52 34.31 -58.07 -35.32
C LEU A 52 33.86 -58.08 -33.85
N ASP A 53 34.75 -58.43 -32.93
CA ASP A 53 34.45 -58.53 -31.50
C ASP A 53 34.59 -57.22 -30.73
N GLU A 54 35.37 -56.26 -31.23
CA GLU A 54 35.74 -55.05 -30.47
C GLU A 54 34.72 -53.91 -30.62
N GLN A 55 33.56 -54.02 -29.96
CA GLN A 55 32.74 -52.85 -29.64
C GLN A 55 32.22 -52.86 -28.18
N PRO A 56 32.09 -51.68 -27.53
CA PRO A 56 31.61 -51.57 -26.17
C PRO A 56 30.13 -51.94 -26.06
N ASP A 57 29.81 -52.68 -25.00
CA ASP A 57 28.59 -53.47 -24.85
C ASP A 57 27.31 -52.61 -24.73
N ASP A 58 26.55 -52.42 -25.82
CA ASP A 58 25.31 -51.63 -25.79
C ASP A 58 24.13 -52.41 -25.18
N LEU A 59 24.07 -52.35 -23.86
CA LEU A 59 22.96 -52.80 -23.01
C LEU A 59 21.57 -52.39 -23.53
N TRP A 60 21.41 -51.28 -24.25
CA TRP A 60 20.10 -50.84 -24.77
C TRP A 60 19.45 -51.90 -25.66
N HIS A 61 20.23 -52.58 -26.49
CA HIS A 61 19.73 -53.60 -27.42
C HIS A 61 19.53 -54.98 -26.76
N LYS A 62 20.07 -55.17 -25.54
CA LYS A 62 19.87 -56.38 -24.72
C LYS A 62 18.57 -56.34 -23.91
N PHE A 63 17.96 -55.17 -23.71
CA PHE A 63 16.63 -55.08 -23.11
C PHE A 63 15.54 -55.58 -24.07
N PRO A 64 14.63 -56.49 -23.63
CA PRO A 64 13.55 -56.99 -24.48
C PRO A 64 12.58 -55.87 -24.88
N LEU A 65 11.98 -55.98 -26.08
CA LEU A 65 11.06 -54.98 -26.62
C LEU A 65 9.84 -54.75 -25.72
N ALA A 66 9.34 -55.78 -25.04
CA ALA A 66 8.32 -55.64 -24.01
C ALA A 66 8.55 -56.62 -22.85
N VAL A 67 8.19 -56.19 -21.63
CA VAL A 67 8.19 -56.99 -20.41
C VAL A 67 6.80 -56.94 -19.80
N SER A 68 6.17 -58.10 -19.60
CA SER A 68 4.89 -58.17 -18.88
C SER A 68 5.13 -57.98 -17.37
N VAL A 69 4.47 -56.97 -16.80
CA VAL A 69 4.51 -56.63 -15.37
C VAL A 69 3.40 -57.36 -14.64
N ALA A 70 2.18 -57.32 -15.20
CA ALA A 70 1.02 -58.02 -14.68
C ALA A 70 0.22 -58.60 -15.85
N LYS A 71 -0.10 -59.90 -15.78
CA LYS A 71 -1.00 -60.56 -16.73
C LYS A 71 -2.42 -60.57 -16.21
N GLN A 72 -3.37 -60.43 -17.12
CA GLN A 72 -4.80 -60.37 -16.80
C GLN A 72 -5.09 -59.29 -15.75
N ALA A 73 -4.52 -58.10 -15.98
CA ALA A 73 -4.62 -56.95 -15.08
C ALA A 73 -5.98 -56.23 -15.22
N VAL A 74 -6.60 -56.34 -16.40
CA VAL A 74 -7.95 -55.86 -16.68
C VAL A 74 -8.78 -57.01 -17.25
N LEU A 75 -9.94 -57.25 -16.65
CA LEU A 75 -10.84 -58.35 -16.96
C LEU A 75 -12.26 -57.84 -17.17
N GLN A 76 -12.89 -58.19 -18.27
CA GLN A 76 -14.33 -58.02 -18.43
C GLN A 76 -15.04 -59.08 -17.57
N ILE A 77 -16.00 -58.63 -16.76
CA ILE A 77 -16.80 -59.48 -15.86
C ILE A 77 -18.30 -59.21 -16.07
N GLY A 78 -19.14 -59.75 -15.17
CA GLY A 78 -20.57 -59.41 -15.13
C GLY A 78 -21.38 -59.97 -16.31
N SER A 79 -22.44 -59.25 -16.68
CA SER A 79 -23.44 -59.77 -17.64
C SER A 79 -22.95 -59.76 -19.09
N SER A 80 -22.15 -58.75 -19.46
CA SER A 80 -21.62 -58.52 -20.81
C SER A 80 -20.66 -59.62 -21.32
N VAL A 81 -20.10 -60.45 -20.43
CA VAL A 81 -19.25 -61.60 -20.79
C VAL A 81 -20.03 -62.72 -21.49
N LYS A 82 -21.32 -62.90 -21.18
CA LYS A 82 -22.12 -64.06 -21.61
C LYS A 82 -23.31 -63.72 -22.50
N ARG A 83 -23.61 -62.43 -22.68
CA ARG A 83 -24.85 -61.95 -23.30
C ARG A 83 -24.57 -60.81 -24.27
N THR A 84 -25.45 -60.67 -25.25
CA THR A 84 -25.50 -59.50 -26.14
C THR A 84 -26.50 -58.45 -25.65
N ASP A 85 -27.35 -58.81 -24.67
CA ASP A 85 -28.26 -57.95 -23.94
C ASP A 85 -27.69 -57.63 -22.54
N TYR A 86 -26.91 -56.54 -22.46
CA TYR A 86 -26.35 -55.98 -21.22
C TYR A 86 -26.65 -54.48 -21.14
N HIS A 87 -26.61 -53.91 -19.93
CA HIS A 87 -26.83 -52.48 -19.70
C HIS A 87 -25.53 -51.66 -19.67
N ASP A 88 -24.45 -52.33 -19.28
CA ASP A 88 -23.14 -51.79 -18.93
C ASP A 88 -22.05 -52.86 -19.13
N ILE A 89 -20.80 -52.42 -19.17
CA ILE A 89 -19.62 -53.28 -19.29
C ILE A 89 -18.81 -53.16 -17.99
N ASP A 90 -18.94 -54.15 -17.12
CA ASP A 90 -18.12 -54.29 -15.91
C ASP A 90 -16.66 -54.65 -16.28
N LEU A 91 -15.69 -53.83 -15.84
CA LEU A 91 -14.26 -54.10 -15.95
C LEU A 91 -13.63 -54.21 -14.55
N LEU A 92 -13.19 -55.42 -14.20
CA LEU A 92 -12.43 -55.70 -12.99
C LEU A 92 -10.94 -55.39 -13.22
N VAL A 93 -10.39 -54.48 -12.43
CA VAL A 93 -8.99 -54.08 -12.47
C VAL A 93 -8.26 -54.62 -11.25
N ARG A 94 -7.13 -55.29 -11.49
CA ARG A 94 -6.40 -56.09 -10.50
C ARG A 94 -5.04 -55.49 -10.11
N SER A 95 -4.85 -54.20 -10.34
CA SER A 95 -3.63 -53.46 -10.03
C SER A 95 -3.91 -51.97 -9.97
N GLU A 96 -3.47 -51.31 -8.90
CA GLU A 96 -3.65 -49.87 -8.63
C GLU A 96 -3.17 -48.97 -9.79
N GLY A 97 -1.97 -49.20 -10.34
CA GLY A 97 -1.45 -48.44 -11.48
C GLY A 97 -2.18 -48.69 -12.81
N ALA A 98 -2.99 -49.75 -12.92
CA ALA A 98 -3.89 -49.96 -14.07
C ALA A 98 -5.27 -49.33 -13.84
N TRP A 99 -5.66 -49.13 -12.58
CA TRP A 99 -6.92 -48.49 -12.20
C TRP A 99 -6.93 -47.00 -12.57
N GLU A 100 -5.90 -46.25 -12.15
CA GLU A 100 -5.78 -44.81 -12.45
C GLU A 100 -5.84 -44.54 -13.97
N LEU A 101 -5.17 -45.38 -14.76
CA LEU A 101 -5.14 -45.27 -16.22
C LEU A 101 -6.50 -45.55 -16.86
N LEU A 102 -7.28 -46.49 -16.33
CA LEU A 102 -8.61 -46.82 -16.85
C LEU A 102 -9.66 -45.81 -16.42
N ASP A 103 -9.63 -45.35 -15.17
CA ASP A 103 -10.53 -44.32 -14.66
C ASP A 103 -10.41 -43.03 -15.49
N ALA A 104 -9.18 -42.58 -15.75
CA ALA A 104 -8.88 -41.40 -16.56
C ALA A 104 -9.29 -41.51 -18.06
N VAL A 105 -9.61 -42.71 -18.57
CA VAL A 105 -10.08 -42.91 -19.96
C VAL A 105 -11.47 -43.55 -20.07
N SER A 106 -12.13 -43.85 -18.94
CA SER A 106 -13.44 -44.50 -18.83
C SER A 106 -14.47 -43.91 -19.80
N GLY A 107 -14.78 -42.61 -19.68
CA GLY A 107 -15.72 -41.91 -20.55
C GLY A 107 -15.32 -41.79 -22.04
N LYS A 108 -14.07 -42.14 -22.41
CA LYS A 108 -13.67 -42.34 -23.81
C LYS A 108 -13.91 -43.77 -24.28
N LEU A 109 -13.69 -44.76 -23.40
CA LEU A 109 -14.04 -46.15 -23.68
C LEU A 109 -15.56 -46.30 -23.87
N GLU A 110 -16.38 -45.61 -23.08
CA GLU A 110 -17.84 -45.56 -23.27
C GLU A 110 -18.23 -45.05 -24.66
N GLN A 111 -17.59 -43.98 -25.15
CA GLN A 111 -17.84 -43.43 -26.48
C GLN A 111 -17.41 -44.36 -27.62
N VAL A 112 -16.35 -45.16 -27.41
CA VAL A 112 -15.83 -46.12 -28.40
C VAL A 112 -16.62 -47.43 -28.42
N LEU A 113 -17.06 -47.89 -27.25
CA LEU A 113 -17.78 -49.17 -27.08
C LEU A 113 -19.30 -49.02 -27.20
N GLY A 114 -19.85 -47.81 -27.06
CA GLY A 114 -21.27 -47.52 -27.20
C GLY A 114 -22.13 -47.96 -26.00
N ALA A 115 -21.51 -48.28 -24.87
CA ALA A 115 -22.15 -48.71 -23.63
C ALA A 115 -21.42 -48.11 -22.40
N PRO A 116 -22.13 -47.89 -21.28
CA PRO A 116 -21.51 -47.44 -20.02
C PRO A 116 -20.43 -48.40 -19.52
N ILE A 117 -19.41 -47.87 -18.86
CA ILE A 117 -18.28 -48.62 -18.31
C ILE A 117 -18.32 -48.54 -16.78
N HIS A 118 -18.42 -49.71 -16.13
CA HIS A 118 -18.40 -49.81 -14.67
C HIS A 118 -17.06 -50.41 -14.24
N LEU A 119 -16.21 -49.58 -13.64
CA LEU A 119 -14.90 -50.01 -13.15
C LEU A 119 -15.01 -50.57 -11.73
N VAL A 120 -14.45 -51.75 -11.49
CA VAL A 120 -14.36 -52.39 -10.17
C VAL A 120 -12.89 -52.69 -9.85
N HIS A 121 -12.38 -52.24 -8.70
CA HIS A 121 -11.02 -52.57 -8.25
C HIS A 121 -11.06 -53.75 -7.28
N ASP A 122 -10.43 -54.86 -7.64
CA ASP A 122 -10.23 -56.01 -6.75
C ASP A 122 -9.03 -56.85 -7.21
N GLU A 123 -7.94 -56.83 -6.44
CA GLU A 123 -6.72 -57.58 -6.73
C GLU A 123 -6.91 -59.11 -6.66
N SER A 124 -7.86 -59.58 -5.84
CA SER A 124 -8.14 -61.00 -5.62
C SER A 124 -8.74 -61.69 -6.85
N GLY A 125 -9.38 -60.91 -7.73
CA GLY A 125 -9.86 -61.36 -9.04
C GLY A 125 -11.28 -61.92 -9.04
N PRO A 126 -11.75 -62.35 -10.23
CA PRO A 126 -13.16 -62.55 -10.49
C PRO A 126 -13.70 -63.83 -9.86
N HIS A 127 -14.91 -63.74 -9.31
CA HIS A 127 -15.60 -64.86 -8.65
C HIS A 127 -16.51 -65.68 -9.61
N GLY A 128 -16.38 -65.48 -10.92
CA GLY A 128 -17.13 -66.16 -11.98
C GLY A 128 -16.47 -65.93 -13.35
N ASP A 129 -17.02 -66.53 -14.41
CA ASP A 129 -16.45 -66.48 -15.76
C ASP A 129 -16.19 -65.04 -16.24
N TYR A 130 -15.02 -64.84 -16.86
CA TYR A 130 -14.46 -63.54 -17.21
C TYR A 130 -13.68 -63.62 -18.53
N VAL A 131 -13.39 -62.46 -19.13
CA VAL A 131 -12.53 -62.35 -20.32
C VAL A 131 -11.35 -61.41 -20.02
N PRO A 132 -10.09 -61.86 -20.12
CA PRO A 132 -8.94 -60.96 -20.08
C PRO A 132 -8.96 -59.96 -21.22
N VAL A 133 -8.88 -58.67 -20.88
CA VAL A 133 -8.89 -57.56 -21.84
C VAL A 133 -7.48 -57.00 -22.03
N TYR A 134 -6.77 -56.73 -20.93
CA TYR A 134 -5.42 -56.14 -20.98
C TYR A 134 -4.44 -56.77 -19.98
N ASP A 135 -3.20 -56.97 -20.46
CA ASP A 135 -1.99 -57.17 -19.66
C ASP A 135 -1.29 -55.80 -19.48
N VAL A 136 -0.63 -55.57 -18.35
CA VAL A 136 0.30 -54.44 -18.18
C VAL A 136 1.68 -54.85 -18.68
N VAL A 137 2.23 -54.08 -19.62
CA VAL A 137 3.55 -54.26 -20.20
C VAL A 137 4.39 -52.99 -20.12
N LEU A 138 5.65 -53.11 -19.73
CA LEU A 138 6.67 -52.11 -20.07
C LEU A 138 7.07 -52.33 -21.52
N ILE A 139 7.17 -51.26 -22.32
CA ILE A 139 7.62 -51.33 -23.72
C ILE A 139 8.88 -50.50 -23.86
N ARG A 140 9.97 -51.10 -24.34
CA ARG A 140 11.22 -50.41 -24.65
C ARG A 140 10.97 -49.43 -25.81
N ARG A 141 11.48 -48.20 -25.71
CA ARG A 141 11.36 -47.22 -26.80
C ARG A 141 11.98 -47.78 -28.10
N PRO A 142 11.40 -47.46 -29.28
CA PRO A 142 11.86 -48.05 -30.54
C PRO A 142 13.30 -47.65 -30.91
N GLU A 143 13.73 -46.46 -30.49
CA GLU A 143 15.06 -45.89 -30.75
C GLU A 143 15.80 -45.57 -29.44
N ARG A 144 17.14 -45.64 -29.48
CA ARG A 144 18.00 -45.26 -28.35
C ARG A 144 18.17 -43.74 -28.30
N GLN A 145 17.24 -43.04 -27.67
CA GLN A 145 17.41 -41.60 -27.45
C GLN A 145 18.34 -41.36 -26.23
N LEU A 146 19.57 -40.92 -26.49
CA LEU A 146 20.48 -40.45 -25.45
C LEU A 146 20.08 -39.03 -25.03
N ILE A 147 19.19 -38.94 -24.03
CA ILE A 147 18.83 -37.66 -23.43
C ILE A 147 19.93 -37.28 -22.44
N HIS A 148 20.77 -36.30 -22.82
CA HIS A 148 21.56 -35.57 -21.84
C HIS A 148 20.60 -34.75 -20.96
N PRO A 149 20.82 -34.68 -19.63
CA PRO A 149 20.00 -33.82 -18.78
C PRO A 149 20.18 -32.36 -19.22
N ASP A 150 19.07 -31.66 -19.42
CA ASP A 150 19.07 -30.24 -19.76
C ASP A 150 19.93 -29.43 -18.77
N GLY A 151 20.80 -28.59 -19.30
CA GLY A 151 21.60 -27.64 -18.52
C GLY A 151 23.03 -28.04 -18.15
N VAL A 152 23.62 -29.11 -18.67
CA VAL A 152 25.08 -29.30 -18.53
C VAL A 152 25.83 -28.27 -19.39
N VAL A 153 26.10 -27.10 -18.83
CA VAL A 153 26.93 -26.04 -19.43
C VAL A 153 28.38 -26.50 -19.52
N ARG A 154 29.04 -26.20 -20.64
CA ARG A 154 30.41 -26.64 -20.96
C ARG A 154 31.25 -25.43 -21.40
N PRO A 155 32.39 -25.14 -20.75
CA PRO A 155 33.29 -24.08 -21.20
C PRO A 155 33.78 -24.32 -22.63
N GLY A 156 33.55 -23.33 -23.51
CA GLY A 156 33.85 -23.39 -24.94
C GLY A 156 32.67 -23.81 -25.83
N GLU A 157 31.49 -24.08 -25.28
CA GLU A 157 30.24 -24.33 -26.03
C GLU A 157 29.21 -23.24 -25.69
N PHE A 158 28.61 -22.60 -26.69
CA PHE A 158 27.64 -21.51 -26.47
C PHE A 158 26.41 -21.96 -25.69
N VAL A 159 26.11 -21.27 -24.59
CA VAL A 159 24.95 -21.54 -23.73
C VAL A 159 23.79 -20.66 -24.17
N ARG A 160 22.80 -21.24 -24.84
CA ARG A 160 21.61 -20.49 -25.24
C ARG A 160 20.70 -20.23 -24.04
N ILE A 161 20.35 -18.96 -23.80
CA ILE A 161 19.33 -18.54 -22.84
C ILE A 161 18.02 -18.27 -23.58
N GLY A 162 16.90 -18.72 -23.01
CA GLY A 162 15.56 -18.59 -23.56
C GLY A 162 15.02 -17.15 -23.60
N PRO A 163 13.95 -16.90 -24.39
CA PRO A 163 13.37 -15.58 -24.55
C PRO A 163 12.80 -15.05 -23.22
N TRP A 164 13.06 -13.78 -22.96
CA TRP A 164 12.58 -13.08 -21.76
C TRP A 164 11.07 -12.84 -21.80
N ARG A 165 10.47 -12.72 -20.63
CA ARG A 165 9.04 -12.45 -20.47
C ARG A 165 8.81 -10.93 -20.54
N ARG A 166 7.63 -10.51 -21.00
CA ARG A 166 7.21 -9.08 -20.95
C ARG A 166 6.05 -8.82 -19.98
N VAL A 167 5.45 -9.90 -19.47
CA VAL A 167 4.19 -9.91 -18.71
C VAL A 167 4.11 -11.13 -17.81
N GLY A 168 3.51 -10.98 -16.63
CA GLY A 168 3.22 -12.06 -15.68
C GLY A 168 3.52 -11.70 -14.24
N THR A 169 3.13 -12.57 -13.31
CA THR A 169 3.24 -12.31 -11.86
C THR A 169 4.67 -12.57 -11.35
N PHE A 170 5.27 -11.55 -10.74
CA PHE A 170 6.57 -11.64 -10.08
C PHE A 170 6.55 -12.55 -8.84
N LYS A 171 7.74 -12.96 -8.38
CA LYS A 171 7.95 -13.68 -7.12
C LYS A 171 8.93 -12.88 -6.28
N PHE A 172 8.48 -12.33 -5.16
CA PHE A 172 9.35 -11.54 -4.29
C PHE A 172 10.13 -12.43 -3.30
N PRO A 173 11.32 -12.00 -2.83
CA PRO A 173 12.08 -10.84 -3.30
C PRO A 173 12.63 -11.05 -4.72
N VAL A 174 12.63 -9.98 -5.53
CA VAL A 174 13.24 -9.94 -6.87
C VAL A 174 14.55 -9.16 -6.84
N VAL A 175 15.29 -9.25 -7.94
CA VAL A 175 16.42 -8.39 -8.26
C VAL A 175 16.05 -7.63 -9.53
N ALA A 176 16.18 -6.31 -9.49
CA ALA A 176 16.02 -5.45 -10.66
C ALA A 176 17.40 -5.09 -11.20
N GLN A 177 17.72 -5.46 -12.44
CA GLN A 177 18.95 -5.05 -13.14
C GLN A 177 18.58 -4.07 -14.26
N HIS A 178 19.28 -2.94 -14.41
CA HIS A 178 19.01 -2.02 -15.53
C HIS A 178 19.20 -2.71 -16.89
N LEU A 179 18.29 -2.46 -17.83
CA LEU A 179 18.39 -2.99 -19.18
C LEU A 179 19.33 -2.14 -20.04
N ILE A 180 20.62 -2.48 -19.99
CA ILE A 180 21.64 -1.93 -20.89
C ILE A 180 21.25 -2.22 -22.35
N ARG A 181 21.29 -1.17 -23.18
CA ARG A 181 21.09 -1.27 -24.63
C ARG A 181 22.45 -1.43 -25.32
N GLY A 182 22.62 -2.46 -26.13
CA GLY A 182 23.89 -2.77 -26.78
C GLY A 182 23.92 -4.15 -27.42
N GLU A 183 25.10 -4.57 -27.88
CA GLU A 183 25.35 -5.88 -28.48
C GLU A 183 25.58 -6.94 -27.40
N ARG A 184 24.95 -8.12 -27.50
CA ARG A 184 25.10 -9.21 -26.52
C ARG A 184 26.23 -10.15 -26.90
N TYR A 185 27.05 -10.50 -25.90
CA TYR A 185 28.09 -11.51 -26.04
C TYR A 185 28.18 -12.42 -24.82
N GLN A 186 28.66 -13.65 -25.08
CA GLN A 186 28.97 -14.62 -24.05
C GLN A 186 30.48 -14.90 -24.03
N ILE A 187 31.10 -14.68 -22.86
CA ILE A 187 32.56 -14.75 -22.66
C ILE A 187 32.91 -16.02 -21.90
N HIS A 188 33.73 -16.87 -22.50
CA HIS A 188 34.23 -18.11 -21.91
C HIS A 188 35.73 -17.98 -21.63
N LYS A 189 36.13 -18.00 -20.36
CA LYS A 189 37.54 -18.11 -19.95
C LYS A 189 37.87 -19.55 -19.60
N ILE A 190 38.99 -20.05 -20.12
CA ILE A 190 39.52 -21.39 -19.93
C ILE A 190 41.05 -21.27 -19.78
N GLY A 191 41.50 -20.88 -18.59
CA GLY A 191 42.87 -20.49 -18.28
C GLY A 191 43.31 -19.28 -19.11
N GLU A 192 44.32 -19.48 -19.95
CA GLU A 192 44.85 -18.48 -20.90
C GLU A 192 44.00 -18.36 -22.19
N LYS A 193 42.99 -19.20 -22.41
CA LYS A 193 42.10 -19.10 -23.58
C LYS A 193 40.84 -18.31 -23.24
N ILE A 194 40.53 -17.31 -24.07
CA ILE A 194 39.18 -16.71 -24.16
C ILE A 194 38.48 -17.23 -25.43
N VAL A 195 37.17 -17.42 -25.36
CA VAL A 195 36.26 -17.55 -26.52
C VAL A 195 35.12 -16.57 -26.32
N VAL A 196 34.76 -15.82 -27.36
CA VAL A 196 33.61 -14.90 -27.35
C VAL A 196 32.60 -15.35 -28.40
N PHE A 197 31.34 -15.50 -27.98
CA PHE A 197 30.21 -15.76 -28.87
C PHE A 197 29.32 -14.53 -28.98
N ASN A 198 28.74 -14.27 -30.15
CA ASN A 198 27.61 -13.35 -30.31
C ASN A 198 26.29 -13.97 -29.80
N ASN A 199 25.20 -13.19 -29.83
CA ASN A 199 23.85 -13.60 -29.45
C ASN A 199 23.31 -14.79 -30.27
N GLU A 200 23.84 -15.00 -31.47
CA GLU A 200 23.48 -16.06 -32.42
C GLU A 200 24.24 -17.38 -32.14
N GLY A 201 25.30 -17.33 -31.33
CA GLY A 201 26.15 -18.46 -30.96
C GLY A 201 27.38 -18.68 -31.86
N GLU A 202 27.74 -17.69 -32.67
CA GLU A 202 28.91 -17.71 -33.56
C GLU A 202 30.13 -17.12 -32.84
N VAL A 203 31.32 -17.71 -33.08
CA VAL A 203 32.58 -17.22 -32.49
C VAL A 203 33.05 -15.94 -33.19
N VAL A 204 33.40 -14.91 -32.41
CA VAL A 204 33.82 -13.60 -32.94
C VAL A 204 35.34 -13.44 -32.83
N GLU A 205 36.06 -13.65 -33.94
CA GLU A 205 37.53 -13.68 -33.95
C GLU A 205 38.20 -12.36 -34.42
N ASP A 206 37.52 -11.51 -35.20
CA ASP A 206 38.10 -10.34 -35.90
C ASP A 206 37.41 -8.98 -35.59
N ASN A 207 36.91 -8.76 -34.36
CA ASN A 207 36.30 -7.47 -33.96
C ASN A 207 37.19 -6.69 -32.95
N PRO A 208 37.64 -5.46 -33.26
CA PRO A 208 38.49 -4.65 -32.37
C PRO A 208 37.84 -4.26 -31.02
N SER A 209 36.53 -3.97 -31.00
CA SER A 209 35.79 -3.64 -29.78
C SER A 209 35.67 -4.86 -28.86
N VAL A 210 35.35 -6.02 -29.45
CA VAL A 210 35.35 -7.32 -28.74
C VAL A 210 36.73 -7.66 -28.20
N SER A 211 37.77 -7.42 -29.00
CA SER A 211 39.16 -7.62 -28.59
C SER A 211 39.52 -6.81 -27.34
N ASN A 212 38.97 -5.60 -27.17
CA ASN A 212 39.23 -4.72 -26.03
C ASN A 212 38.72 -5.32 -24.71
N PHE A 213 37.44 -5.71 -24.63
CA PHE A 213 36.90 -6.34 -23.41
C PHE A 213 37.37 -7.79 -23.23
N ALA A 214 37.58 -8.56 -24.31
CA ALA A 214 38.14 -9.91 -24.21
C ALA A 214 39.55 -9.91 -23.58
N LEU A 215 40.37 -8.89 -23.86
CA LEU A 215 41.66 -8.70 -23.20
C LEU A 215 41.55 -8.41 -21.70
N ALA A 216 40.48 -7.78 -21.23
CA ALA A 216 40.24 -7.57 -19.81
C ALA A 216 39.99 -8.90 -19.09
N PHE A 217 39.08 -9.74 -19.59
CA PHE A 217 38.85 -11.10 -19.06
C PHE A 217 40.09 -12.00 -19.19
N TRP A 218 40.87 -11.86 -20.27
CA TRP A 218 42.12 -12.61 -20.43
C TRP A 218 43.12 -12.33 -19.30
N ARG A 219 43.30 -11.06 -18.93
CA ARG A 219 44.22 -10.59 -17.88
C ARG A 219 43.87 -11.01 -16.45
N MET A 220 42.68 -11.57 -16.20
CA MET A 220 42.28 -12.00 -14.87
C MET A 220 43.03 -13.28 -14.44
N ASP A 221 43.71 -13.24 -13.29
CA ASP A 221 44.38 -14.41 -12.69
C ASP A 221 43.38 -15.42 -12.10
N GLU A 222 42.26 -14.93 -11.54
CA GLU A 222 41.07 -15.72 -11.18
C GLU A 222 39.80 -15.05 -11.77
N PRO A 223 38.75 -15.81 -12.11
CA PRO A 223 38.68 -17.28 -12.09
C PRO A 223 39.49 -17.90 -13.23
N GLN A 224 39.97 -19.13 -13.05
CA GLN A 224 40.64 -19.87 -14.12
C GLN A 224 39.65 -20.37 -15.17
N VAL A 225 38.45 -20.80 -14.76
CA VAL A 225 37.37 -21.15 -15.70
C VAL A 225 36.09 -20.39 -15.33
N ALA A 226 35.47 -19.70 -16.29
CA ALA A 226 34.18 -19.05 -16.09
C ALA A 226 33.45 -18.76 -17.41
N ILE A 227 32.13 -18.60 -17.32
CA ILE A 227 31.28 -18.21 -18.44
C ILE A 227 30.36 -17.08 -18.00
N TRP A 228 30.53 -15.91 -18.62
CA TRP A 228 29.72 -14.70 -18.40
C TRP A 228 28.83 -14.40 -19.61
N GLU A 229 27.64 -13.87 -19.35
CA GLU A 229 26.74 -13.28 -20.34
C GLU A 229 26.69 -11.77 -20.09
N GLY A 230 26.82 -10.94 -21.14
CA GLY A 230 26.82 -9.49 -20.98
C GLY A 230 26.50 -8.68 -22.23
N VAL A 231 26.45 -7.36 -22.07
CA VAL A 231 26.10 -6.38 -23.10
C VAL A 231 27.24 -5.38 -23.27
N TRP A 232 27.68 -5.17 -24.51
CA TRP A 232 28.57 -4.09 -24.91
C TRP A 232 27.74 -2.90 -25.39
N ASP A 233 27.81 -1.76 -24.68
CA ASP A 233 27.05 -0.54 -25.03
C ASP A 233 27.78 0.37 -26.06
N GLY A 234 29.07 0.13 -26.28
CA GLY A 234 29.96 0.96 -27.10
C GLY A 234 31.20 1.46 -26.35
N GLU A 235 31.15 1.50 -25.02
CA GLU A 235 32.20 1.98 -24.11
C GLU A 235 32.56 0.95 -23.03
N ASN A 236 31.56 0.26 -22.46
CA ASN A 236 31.66 -0.66 -21.34
C ASN A 236 31.07 -2.04 -21.68
N PHE A 237 31.67 -3.11 -21.13
CA PHE A 237 31.10 -4.46 -21.17
C PHE A 237 30.41 -4.77 -19.85
N TRP A 238 29.09 -4.79 -19.87
CA TRP A 238 28.24 -4.98 -18.70
C TRP A 238 27.88 -6.45 -18.51
N ILE A 239 28.43 -7.08 -17.48
CA ILE A 239 28.12 -8.46 -17.08
C ILE A 239 26.69 -8.51 -16.53
N CYS A 240 25.81 -9.20 -17.24
CA CYS A 240 24.42 -9.45 -16.87
C CYS A 240 24.26 -10.73 -16.04
N GLU A 241 25.05 -11.77 -16.32
CA GLU A 241 24.99 -13.07 -15.63
C GLU A 241 26.31 -13.85 -15.60
N LEU A 242 26.38 -14.78 -14.64
CA LEU A 242 27.37 -15.85 -14.53
C LEU A 242 26.70 -17.22 -14.70
N LEU A 243 27.15 -17.98 -15.71
CA LEU A 243 26.58 -19.27 -16.11
C LEU A 243 27.43 -20.47 -15.67
N TYR A 244 28.74 -20.30 -15.53
CA TYR A 244 29.67 -21.31 -15.02
C TYR A 244 30.84 -20.66 -14.28
N HIS A 245 31.37 -21.31 -13.24
CA HIS A 245 32.45 -20.78 -12.41
C HIS A 245 33.30 -21.92 -11.80
N GLU A 246 34.60 -21.91 -12.12
CA GLU A 246 35.61 -22.95 -11.83
C GLU A 246 35.19 -24.37 -12.18
N ASP A 247 34.63 -25.13 -11.23
CA ASP A 247 34.09 -26.49 -11.44
C ASP A 247 32.55 -26.53 -11.45
N ALA A 248 31.90 -25.43 -11.05
CA ALA A 248 30.49 -25.37 -10.70
C ALA A 248 29.59 -24.83 -11.82
N GLN A 249 28.46 -25.52 -12.00
CA GLN A 249 27.34 -25.17 -12.88
C GLN A 249 26.60 -23.92 -12.34
N ALA A 250 27.21 -22.74 -12.49
CA ALA A 250 26.77 -21.53 -11.81
C ALA A 250 25.32 -21.16 -12.12
N TRP A 251 24.82 -21.32 -13.35
CA TRP A 251 23.40 -21.09 -13.72
C TRP A 251 22.38 -21.81 -12.80
N ASN A 252 22.76 -22.93 -12.20
CA ASN A 252 21.95 -23.75 -11.29
C ASN A 252 22.09 -23.30 -9.80
N MET A 253 22.84 -22.23 -9.52
CA MET A 253 22.84 -21.59 -8.20
C MET A 253 21.70 -20.55 -8.09
N PRO A 254 21.18 -20.28 -6.89
CA PRO A 254 20.30 -19.13 -6.66
C PRO A 254 20.96 -17.82 -7.11
N LEU A 255 20.25 -16.97 -7.86
CA LEU A 255 20.75 -15.69 -8.39
C LEU A 255 21.56 -14.88 -7.37
N GLN A 256 21.13 -14.78 -6.12
CA GLN A 256 21.88 -14.07 -5.07
C GLN A 256 23.34 -14.56 -4.87
N HIS A 257 23.65 -15.84 -5.08
CA HIS A 257 25.02 -16.37 -5.00
C HIS A 257 25.81 -16.03 -6.27
N ARG A 258 25.12 -15.93 -7.41
CA ARG A 258 25.70 -15.62 -8.73
C ARG A 258 26.08 -14.13 -8.80
N LEU A 259 25.24 -13.26 -8.24
CA LEU A 259 25.54 -11.84 -8.01
C LEU A 259 26.79 -11.67 -7.12
N ALA A 260 26.86 -12.38 -5.99
CA ALA A 260 28.03 -12.35 -5.11
C ALA A 260 29.31 -12.91 -5.78
N LEU A 261 29.20 -13.91 -6.66
CA LEU A 261 30.34 -14.42 -7.44
C LEU A 261 30.77 -13.46 -8.55
N MET A 262 29.85 -12.69 -9.15
CA MET A 262 30.20 -11.61 -10.07
C MET A 262 30.91 -10.47 -9.31
N GLN A 263 30.34 -10.00 -8.20
CA GLN A 263 30.96 -8.96 -7.36
C GLN A 263 32.25 -9.39 -6.63
N LYS A 264 32.65 -10.68 -6.65
CA LYS A 264 33.90 -11.16 -6.05
C LYS A 264 35.14 -10.51 -6.71
N TYR A 265 35.07 -10.18 -8.00
CA TYR A 265 36.23 -9.86 -8.81
C TYR A 265 36.34 -8.38 -9.14
N ASP A 266 37.55 -7.84 -9.00
CA ASP A 266 37.93 -6.54 -9.56
C ASP A 266 38.16 -6.73 -11.08
N TYR A 267 37.22 -6.23 -11.88
CA TYR A 267 37.24 -6.39 -13.33
C TYR A 267 38.05 -5.28 -13.99
N PRO A 268 39.05 -5.59 -14.84
CA PRO A 268 39.77 -4.55 -15.56
C PRO A 268 38.85 -3.79 -16.52
N GLU A 269 38.98 -2.46 -16.56
CA GLU A 269 38.32 -1.61 -17.55
C GLU A 269 38.57 -2.15 -18.98
N PRO A 270 37.53 -2.27 -19.85
CA PRO A 270 36.21 -1.66 -19.75
C PRO A 270 35.09 -2.57 -19.16
N VAL A 271 35.40 -3.58 -18.35
CA VAL A 271 34.42 -4.57 -17.87
C VAL A 271 33.79 -4.14 -16.53
N LYS A 272 32.46 -4.18 -16.43
CA LYS A 272 31.67 -3.80 -15.25
C LYS A 272 30.52 -4.79 -15.02
N VAL A 273 29.97 -4.86 -13.80
CA VAL A 273 28.75 -5.65 -13.51
C VAL A 273 27.53 -4.73 -13.63
N VAL A 274 26.43 -5.21 -14.21
CA VAL A 274 25.17 -4.43 -14.30
C VAL A 274 24.69 -4.03 -12.89
N PRO A 275 24.49 -2.74 -12.59
CA PRO A 275 23.95 -2.28 -11.32
C PRO A 275 22.58 -2.90 -11.06
N TYR A 276 22.30 -3.24 -9.81
CA TYR A 276 21.07 -3.92 -9.43
C TYR A 276 20.57 -3.56 -8.05
N GLU A 277 19.26 -3.63 -7.91
CA GLU A 277 18.53 -3.40 -6.67
C GLU A 277 17.88 -4.69 -6.17
N ILE A 278 17.63 -4.75 -4.86
CA ILE A 278 16.98 -5.88 -4.19
C ILE A 278 15.61 -5.41 -3.72
N ILE A 279 14.56 -5.89 -4.40
CA ILE A 279 13.19 -5.43 -4.23
C ILE A 279 12.43 -6.50 -3.44
N LEU A 280 11.94 -6.16 -2.25
CA LEU A 280 11.41 -7.13 -1.27
C LEU A 280 9.90 -7.32 -1.36
N THR A 281 9.16 -6.30 -1.82
CA THR A 281 7.69 -6.30 -1.95
C THR A 281 7.23 -5.82 -3.35
N PRO A 282 5.95 -6.03 -3.72
CA PRO A 282 5.37 -5.45 -4.93
C PRO A 282 5.34 -3.92 -4.92
N ASP A 283 5.27 -3.30 -3.75
CA ASP A 283 5.21 -1.85 -3.59
C ASP A 283 6.60 -1.25 -3.86
N ASP A 284 7.67 -1.84 -3.30
CA ASP A 284 9.07 -1.51 -3.58
C ASP A 284 9.40 -1.50 -5.09
N LEU A 285 8.72 -2.32 -5.90
CA LEU A 285 8.94 -2.41 -7.35
C LEU A 285 8.40 -1.19 -8.10
N LEU A 286 7.43 -0.49 -7.51
CA LEU A 286 6.76 0.68 -8.07
C LEU A 286 7.53 1.97 -7.75
N GLU A 287 8.43 1.94 -6.75
CA GLU A 287 9.33 3.05 -6.39
C GLU A 287 10.64 3.10 -7.22
N LEU A 288 10.87 2.14 -8.12
CA LEU A 288 12.04 2.14 -9.01
C LEU A 288 12.13 3.44 -9.82
N GLU A 289 13.34 3.99 -9.98
CA GLU A 289 13.59 5.16 -10.83
C GLU A 289 13.14 4.95 -12.28
N GLU A 290 12.84 6.03 -13.02
CA GLU A 290 12.39 5.94 -14.41
C GLU A 290 13.40 5.15 -15.27
N GLY A 291 12.97 4.01 -15.82
CA GLY A 291 13.88 3.16 -16.56
C GLY A 291 13.30 1.81 -16.98
N THR A 292 14.04 1.10 -17.83
CA THR A 292 13.72 -0.28 -18.19
C THR A 292 14.61 -1.24 -17.41
N TYR A 293 14.01 -2.23 -16.77
CA TYR A 293 14.67 -3.19 -15.90
C TYR A 293 14.43 -4.65 -16.34
N VAL A 294 15.37 -5.52 -15.98
CA VAL A 294 15.25 -6.97 -16.06
C VAL A 294 14.99 -7.50 -14.64
N ILE A 295 13.73 -7.79 -14.35
CA ILE A 295 13.29 -8.31 -13.06
C ILE A 295 13.48 -9.82 -13.03
N LYS A 296 14.30 -10.30 -12.09
CA LYS A 296 14.65 -11.72 -11.89
C LYS A 296 14.29 -12.15 -10.46
N TRP A 297 13.92 -13.42 -10.23
CA TRP A 297 13.66 -13.86 -8.85
C TRP A 297 14.97 -14.10 -8.09
N ARG A 298 15.13 -13.54 -6.88
CA ARG A 298 16.38 -13.61 -6.09
C ARG A 298 16.89 -15.04 -5.84
N TYR A 299 15.95 -15.99 -5.76
CA TYR A 299 16.24 -17.41 -5.53
C TYR A 299 16.17 -18.27 -6.81
N GLU A 300 16.08 -17.65 -7.98
CA GLU A 300 16.07 -18.34 -9.28
C GLU A 300 17.35 -19.15 -9.51
N ARG A 301 17.15 -20.39 -9.95
CA ARG A 301 18.09 -21.18 -10.73
C ARG A 301 17.58 -21.13 -12.16
N ILE A 302 18.43 -20.80 -13.13
CA ILE A 302 17.95 -20.44 -14.48
C ILE A 302 17.31 -21.65 -15.17
N ASP A 303 16.05 -21.52 -15.61
CA ASP A 303 15.52 -22.36 -16.68
C ASP A 303 16.13 -21.85 -18.00
N LEU A 304 17.15 -22.54 -18.53
CA LEU A 304 17.87 -22.08 -19.72
C LEU A 304 16.96 -22.02 -20.97
N GLN A 305 15.87 -22.78 -21.02
CA GLN A 305 14.91 -22.73 -22.12
C GLN A 305 13.87 -21.61 -21.92
N ARG A 306 13.55 -21.24 -20.67
CA ARG A 306 12.48 -20.28 -20.35
C ARG A 306 12.70 -19.53 -19.01
N PRO A 307 13.71 -18.66 -18.90
CA PRO A 307 14.08 -18.01 -17.63
C PRO A 307 12.92 -17.25 -16.98
N PHE A 308 12.95 -17.07 -15.66
CA PHE A 308 11.96 -16.29 -14.90
C PHE A 308 12.30 -14.79 -14.90
N TRP A 309 12.78 -14.29 -16.04
CA TRP A 309 13.19 -12.91 -16.23
C TRP A 309 12.11 -12.13 -16.98
N PHE A 310 11.84 -10.92 -16.53
CA PHE A 310 10.80 -10.05 -17.07
C PHE A 310 11.38 -8.69 -17.43
N VAL A 311 11.00 -8.15 -18.58
CA VAL A 311 11.15 -6.72 -18.85
C VAL A 311 10.08 -5.97 -18.07
N TYR A 312 10.50 -4.97 -17.32
CA TYR A 312 9.66 -4.03 -16.56
C TYR A 312 10.04 -2.61 -16.94
N GLU A 313 9.07 -1.70 -17.01
CA GLU A 313 9.30 -0.28 -17.30
C GLU A 313 8.74 0.53 -16.13
N ALA A 314 9.64 1.05 -15.31
CA ALA A 314 9.29 1.82 -14.11
C ALA A 314 8.82 3.24 -14.49
N GLN A 315 7.95 3.81 -13.66
CA GLN A 315 7.28 5.09 -13.89
C GLN A 315 6.52 5.20 -15.23
N ALA A 316 6.09 4.08 -15.82
CA ALA A 316 5.30 4.03 -17.04
C ALA A 316 4.26 2.91 -17.01
N ILE A 317 3.11 3.11 -17.65
CA ILE A 317 2.07 2.08 -17.77
C ILE A 317 2.36 1.19 -18.97
N LYS A 318 2.33 -0.13 -18.76
CA LYS A 318 2.45 -1.16 -19.79
C LYS A 318 1.41 -2.26 -19.57
N PRO A 319 0.68 -2.70 -20.61
CA PRO A 319 -0.34 -3.75 -20.46
C PRO A 319 0.20 -5.04 -19.84
N GLY A 320 -0.41 -5.47 -18.75
CA GLY A 320 -0.02 -6.66 -17.98
C GLY A 320 1.07 -6.43 -16.94
N GLN A 321 1.48 -5.19 -16.69
CA GLN A 321 2.23 -4.73 -15.51
C GLN A 321 1.28 -3.95 -14.59
N PHE A 322 1.35 -4.16 -13.27
CA PHE A 322 0.48 -3.49 -12.29
C PHE A 322 1.00 -2.08 -11.98
N PHE A 323 0.10 -1.14 -11.68
CA PHE A 323 0.43 0.20 -11.19
C PHE A 323 -0.43 0.55 -9.96
N LYS A 324 -0.07 1.59 -9.20
CA LYS A 324 -0.88 1.97 -8.03
C LYS A 324 -2.18 2.64 -8.48
N LEU A 325 -3.30 2.03 -8.08
CA LEU A 325 -4.63 2.57 -8.35
C LEU A 325 -4.83 3.92 -7.63
N LEU A 326 -5.14 4.97 -8.41
CA LEU A 326 -5.16 6.36 -7.97
C LEU A 326 -6.31 6.67 -7.00
N LYS A 327 -5.98 7.27 -5.87
CA LYS A 327 -6.93 7.66 -4.81
C LYS A 327 -6.75 9.14 -4.45
N PRO A 328 -7.73 9.76 -3.76
CA PRO A 328 -7.50 11.01 -3.05
C PRO A 328 -6.37 10.80 -2.01
N GLY A 329 -5.23 11.46 -2.21
CA GLY A 329 -4.08 11.36 -1.32
C GLY A 329 -4.34 11.95 0.07
N ALA A 330 -3.40 11.72 1.00
CA ALA A 330 -3.47 12.28 2.34
C ALA A 330 -3.30 13.81 2.36
N SER A 331 -4.04 14.49 3.23
CA SER A 331 -3.88 15.92 3.57
C SER A 331 -4.74 16.27 4.79
N TYR A 332 -4.78 17.56 5.14
CA TYR A 332 -5.84 18.12 5.98
C TYR A 332 -7.24 17.68 5.48
N HIS A 333 -8.13 17.29 6.39
CA HIS A 333 -9.42 16.62 6.15
C HIS A 333 -9.38 15.30 5.35
N GLY A 334 -8.19 14.75 5.04
CA GLY A 334 -8.00 13.43 4.41
C GLY A 334 -8.57 13.25 3.01
N ARG A 335 -9.04 14.35 2.37
CA ARG A 335 -9.83 14.37 1.12
C ARG A 335 -11.04 13.39 1.12
N GLU A 336 -11.46 12.92 2.29
CA GLU A 336 -12.61 12.06 2.55
C GLU A 336 -13.61 12.82 3.44
N PHE A 337 -14.51 13.52 2.77
CA PHE A 337 -15.51 14.40 3.37
C PHE A 337 -16.82 13.66 3.63
N PHE A 338 -17.68 14.26 4.46
CA PHE A 338 -18.91 13.63 4.92
C PHE A 338 -20.13 14.56 4.97
N SER A 339 -19.92 15.88 4.84
CA SER A 339 -20.91 16.84 4.37
C SER A 339 -20.51 17.40 3.01
N ILE A 340 -21.49 17.77 2.20
CA ILE A 340 -21.25 18.56 0.99
C ILE A 340 -20.56 19.90 1.32
N ASP A 341 -20.93 20.54 2.41
CA ASP A 341 -20.37 21.85 2.78
C ASP A 341 -18.87 21.75 3.12
N GLU A 342 -18.43 20.59 3.65
CA GLU A 342 -17.01 20.30 3.92
C GLU A 342 -16.23 20.15 2.61
N ILE A 343 -16.62 19.24 1.70
CA ILE A 343 -15.92 19.08 0.41
C ILE A 343 -15.99 20.34 -0.43
N TRP A 344 -17.07 21.13 -0.31
CA TRP A 344 -17.17 22.41 -0.99
C TRP A 344 -16.14 23.40 -0.46
N GLU A 345 -16.22 23.84 0.80
CA GLU A 345 -15.35 24.92 1.30
C GLU A 345 -13.87 24.50 1.41
N PHE A 346 -13.56 23.22 1.69
CA PHE A 346 -12.17 22.75 1.88
C PHE A 346 -11.49 22.16 0.63
N TRP A 347 -12.20 21.91 -0.48
CA TRP A 347 -11.57 21.33 -1.67
C TRP A 347 -12.12 21.83 -3.01
N ALA A 348 -13.45 21.83 -3.21
CA ALA A 348 -14.03 22.14 -4.53
C ALA A 348 -14.04 23.64 -4.86
N LYS A 349 -14.25 24.48 -3.84
CA LYS A 349 -14.39 25.93 -3.95
C LYS A 349 -13.17 26.58 -4.62
N ARG A 350 -11.97 26.34 -4.08
CA ARG A 350 -10.72 26.94 -4.59
C ARG A 350 -10.54 26.69 -6.09
N PHE A 351 -10.75 25.44 -6.53
CA PHE A 351 -10.55 25.04 -7.91
C PHE A 351 -11.56 25.71 -8.85
N ILE A 352 -12.82 25.84 -8.44
CA ILE A 352 -13.85 26.56 -9.19
C ILE A 352 -13.58 28.08 -9.20
N GLU A 353 -13.08 28.65 -8.10
CA GLU A 353 -12.67 30.06 -8.02
C GLU A 353 -11.39 30.35 -8.84
N GLU A 354 -10.51 29.35 -9.00
CA GLU A 354 -9.35 29.32 -9.90
C GLU A 354 -9.73 29.08 -11.38
N GLY A 355 -11.01 28.79 -11.67
CA GLY A 355 -11.55 28.62 -13.03
C GLY A 355 -11.54 27.19 -13.57
N HIS A 356 -11.13 26.21 -12.77
CA HIS A 356 -11.15 24.79 -13.14
C HIS A 356 -12.55 24.17 -13.05
N LYS A 357 -12.75 23.11 -13.83
CA LYS A 357 -13.95 22.28 -13.85
C LYS A 357 -13.75 21.03 -13.01
N ILE A 358 -14.77 20.68 -12.23
CA ILE A 358 -14.77 19.50 -11.37
C ILE A 358 -15.69 18.44 -11.95
N TYR A 359 -15.13 17.29 -12.26
CA TYR A 359 -15.83 16.14 -12.79
C TYR A 359 -16.36 15.28 -11.63
N CYS A 360 -17.67 15.36 -11.40
CA CYS A 360 -18.36 14.62 -10.35
C CYS A 360 -18.93 13.29 -10.87
N GLN A 361 -18.61 12.21 -10.16
CA GLN A 361 -19.03 10.83 -10.42
C GLN A 361 -19.72 10.24 -9.19
N ALA A 362 -20.67 9.31 -9.38
CA ALA A 362 -21.24 8.54 -8.28
C ALA A 362 -20.17 7.64 -7.66
N LYS A 363 -20.01 7.64 -6.33
CA LYS A 363 -19.03 6.77 -5.67
C LYS A 363 -19.61 5.38 -5.48
N ILE A 364 -19.29 4.46 -6.39
CA ILE A 364 -19.76 3.06 -6.33
C ILE A 364 -19.12 2.31 -5.14
N ASP A 365 -19.91 1.52 -4.42
CA ASP A 365 -19.45 0.55 -3.41
C ASP A 365 -19.19 -0.82 -4.07
N GLY A 366 -17.92 -1.14 -4.33
CA GLY A 366 -17.51 -2.39 -4.98
C GLY A 366 -16.08 -2.79 -4.62
N THR A 367 -15.22 -3.11 -5.58
CA THR A 367 -13.76 -3.18 -5.39
C THR A 367 -13.02 -2.49 -6.53
N HIS A 368 -12.11 -1.58 -6.20
CA HIS A 368 -11.26 -0.84 -7.13
C HIS A 368 -10.27 -1.81 -7.81
N CYS A 369 -10.30 -1.88 -9.14
CA CYS A 369 -9.45 -2.76 -9.94
C CYS A 369 -9.00 -2.07 -11.23
N GLU A 370 -7.82 -2.44 -11.72
CA GLU A 370 -7.32 -2.10 -13.06
C GLU A 370 -7.59 -3.24 -14.05
N GLY A 371 -7.98 -2.88 -15.28
CA GLY A 371 -8.27 -3.79 -16.38
C GLY A 371 -7.27 -3.63 -17.51
N HIS A 372 -6.58 -4.71 -17.86
CA HIS A 372 -5.59 -4.74 -18.94
C HIS A 372 -6.03 -5.68 -20.04
N VAL A 373 -5.94 -5.23 -21.30
CA VAL A 373 -6.07 -6.06 -22.49
C VAL A 373 -4.93 -5.76 -23.45
N TRP A 374 -4.33 -6.79 -24.07
CA TRP A 374 -3.29 -6.59 -25.10
C TRP A 374 -3.12 -7.78 -26.04
N ALA A 375 -2.23 -7.59 -27.02
CA ALA A 375 -1.87 -8.54 -28.07
C ALA A 375 -3.09 -8.92 -28.94
N GLY A 376 -3.74 -7.93 -29.55
CA GLY A 376 -4.91 -8.14 -30.41
C GLY A 376 -6.11 -8.67 -29.64
N GLY A 377 -6.36 -8.11 -28.45
CA GLY A 377 -7.41 -8.59 -27.54
C GLY A 377 -7.12 -9.92 -26.84
N GLU A 378 -6.07 -10.68 -27.19
CA GLU A 378 -5.97 -12.08 -26.75
C GLU A 378 -5.53 -12.28 -25.29
N GLN A 379 -4.82 -11.33 -24.69
CA GLN A 379 -4.37 -11.42 -23.30
C GLN A 379 -5.12 -10.44 -22.41
N VAL A 380 -5.54 -10.90 -21.21
CA VAL A 380 -6.34 -10.11 -20.26
C VAL A 380 -5.86 -10.32 -18.81
N ARG A 381 -5.72 -9.24 -18.05
CA ARG A 381 -5.49 -9.24 -16.60
C ARG A 381 -6.47 -8.33 -15.89
N ILE A 382 -6.79 -8.67 -14.66
CA ILE A 382 -7.61 -7.87 -13.75
C ILE A 382 -6.90 -7.88 -12.40
N PHE A 383 -6.22 -6.80 -12.03
CA PHE A 383 -5.47 -6.75 -10.78
C PHE A 383 -6.25 -6.01 -9.67
N THR A 384 -6.13 -6.49 -8.43
CA THR A 384 -6.79 -5.90 -7.26
C THR A 384 -5.90 -4.90 -6.52
N GLU A 385 -6.52 -3.83 -6.04
CA GLU A 385 -5.98 -2.78 -5.16
C GLU A 385 -5.07 -3.30 -4.03
N ASP A 386 -5.40 -4.46 -3.45
CA ASP A 386 -4.81 -4.88 -2.16
C ASP A 386 -3.40 -5.46 -2.25
N ARG A 387 -3.03 -6.08 -3.39
CA ARG A 387 -1.86 -6.99 -3.49
C ARG A 387 -1.27 -7.17 -4.90
N ALA A 388 -1.61 -6.35 -5.89
CA ALA A 388 -1.17 -6.52 -7.28
C ALA A 388 -1.48 -7.92 -7.87
N ARG A 389 -2.64 -8.50 -7.52
CA ARG A 389 -2.98 -9.90 -7.85
C ARG A 389 -3.93 -10.00 -9.03
N ASP A 390 -3.51 -10.69 -10.09
CA ASP A 390 -4.40 -11.01 -11.21
C ASP A 390 -5.54 -11.94 -10.79
N ARG A 391 -6.74 -11.63 -11.27
CA ARG A 391 -8.01 -12.31 -10.99
C ARG A 391 -8.81 -12.61 -12.25
N SER A 392 -8.30 -12.32 -13.46
CA SER A 392 -9.02 -12.56 -14.73
C SER A 392 -9.50 -14.01 -14.87
N GLN A 393 -8.69 -14.97 -14.41
CA GLN A 393 -8.96 -16.40 -14.37
C GLN A 393 -10.22 -16.84 -13.58
N TYR A 394 -10.80 -15.98 -12.72
CA TYR A 394 -12.03 -16.25 -11.98
C TYR A 394 -13.24 -15.42 -12.48
N LEU A 395 -13.05 -14.64 -13.54
CA LEU A 395 -13.96 -13.59 -14.00
C LEU A 395 -14.29 -13.74 -15.50
N GLY A 396 -14.42 -14.97 -15.99
CA GLY A 396 -14.52 -15.31 -17.41
C GLY A 396 -15.59 -14.56 -18.23
N GLN A 397 -16.77 -14.25 -17.69
CA GLN A 397 -17.77 -13.40 -18.38
C GLN A 397 -17.31 -11.94 -18.53
N LEU A 398 -16.57 -11.40 -17.56
CA LEU A 398 -16.03 -10.05 -17.61
C LEU A 398 -14.82 -9.97 -18.57
N VAL A 399 -13.94 -10.96 -18.53
CA VAL A 399 -12.83 -11.13 -19.49
C VAL A 399 -13.33 -11.17 -20.94
N LYS A 400 -14.42 -11.90 -21.21
CA LYS A 400 -15.05 -11.91 -22.55
C LYS A 400 -15.55 -10.53 -22.97
N ALA A 401 -16.16 -9.77 -22.06
CA ALA A 401 -16.60 -8.40 -22.35
C ALA A 401 -15.42 -7.44 -22.59
N MET A 402 -14.29 -7.63 -21.91
CA MET A 402 -13.07 -6.85 -22.15
C MET A 402 -12.46 -7.14 -23.53
N LYS A 403 -12.37 -8.41 -23.94
CA LYS A 403 -11.94 -8.79 -25.30
C LYS A 403 -12.86 -8.20 -26.36
N GLN A 404 -14.17 -8.44 -26.21
CA GLN A 404 -15.17 -7.93 -27.14
C GLN A 404 -15.17 -6.39 -27.21
N TRP A 405 -14.86 -5.68 -26.12
CA TRP A 405 -14.73 -4.22 -26.18
C TRP A 405 -13.56 -3.79 -27.09
N CYS A 406 -12.43 -4.50 -27.07
CA CYS A 406 -11.29 -4.18 -27.94
C CYS A 406 -11.62 -4.46 -29.42
N GLU A 407 -12.27 -5.60 -29.70
CA GLU A 407 -12.81 -5.93 -31.03
C GLU A 407 -13.84 -4.89 -31.51
N ASP A 408 -14.81 -4.53 -30.67
CA ASP A 408 -15.85 -3.54 -30.97
C ASP A 408 -15.26 -2.14 -31.18
N ALA A 409 -14.13 -1.84 -30.51
CA ALA A 409 -13.49 -0.55 -30.55
C ALA A 409 -12.40 -0.42 -31.63
N ASP A 410 -12.00 -1.51 -32.29
CA ASP A 410 -10.89 -1.57 -33.26
C ASP A 410 -9.56 -1.09 -32.63
N VAL A 411 -9.16 -1.74 -31.53
CA VAL A 411 -7.93 -1.49 -30.76
C VAL A 411 -7.23 -2.80 -30.35
N ASP A 412 -5.89 -2.83 -30.38
CA ASP A 412 -5.07 -3.99 -30.03
C ASP A 412 -4.84 -4.14 -28.51
N SER A 413 -4.87 -3.03 -27.77
CA SER A 413 -4.55 -2.96 -26.35
C SER A 413 -5.10 -1.73 -25.62
N ILE A 414 -5.58 -1.92 -24.38
CA ILE A 414 -6.08 -0.87 -23.49
C ILE A 414 -5.71 -1.16 -22.03
N VAL A 415 -5.55 -0.10 -21.23
CA VAL A 415 -5.52 -0.17 -19.76
C VAL A 415 -6.46 0.87 -19.17
N PHE A 416 -7.37 0.42 -18.31
CA PHE A 416 -8.47 1.23 -17.76
C PHE A 416 -8.73 0.95 -16.27
N ASP A 417 -9.44 1.87 -15.61
CA ASP A 417 -9.70 1.84 -14.17
C ASP A 417 -11.21 1.90 -13.85
N GLY A 418 -11.65 1.18 -12.81
CA GLY A 418 -13.05 1.14 -12.37
C GLY A 418 -13.33 0.29 -11.13
N GLU A 419 -14.57 0.37 -10.64
CA GLU A 419 -15.05 -0.39 -9.47
C GLU A 419 -15.84 -1.65 -9.90
N ILE A 420 -15.42 -2.85 -9.47
CA ILE A 420 -16.10 -4.13 -9.73
C ILE A 420 -17.19 -4.42 -8.68
N VAL A 421 -18.38 -4.80 -9.13
CA VAL A 421 -19.55 -5.14 -8.31
C VAL A 421 -20.13 -6.49 -8.74
N TRP A 422 -20.49 -7.35 -7.77
CA TRP A 422 -21.16 -8.63 -8.02
C TRP A 422 -22.67 -8.51 -7.79
N TYR A 423 -23.44 -8.95 -8.79
CA TYR A 423 -24.88 -9.11 -8.74
C TYR A 423 -25.26 -10.59 -8.62
N LYS A 424 -26.29 -10.88 -7.82
CA LYS A 424 -26.91 -12.19 -7.73
C LYS A 424 -28.42 -12.04 -7.66
N ASN A 425 -29.14 -12.67 -8.59
CA ASN A 425 -30.60 -12.57 -8.71
C ASN A 425 -31.11 -11.11 -8.73
N GLY A 426 -30.38 -10.21 -9.39
CA GLY A 426 -30.72 -8.78 -9.48
C GLY A 426 -30.42 -7.94 -8.23
N LYS A 427 -29.84 -8.51 -7.17
CA LYS A 427 -29.35 -7.79 -5.98
C LYS A 427 -27.83 -7.66 -6.04
N VAL A 428 -27.28 -6.53 -5.58
CA VAL A 428 -25.84 -6.40 -5.31
C VAL A 428 -25.47 -7.24 -4.08
N ILE A 429 -24.29 -7.85 -4.13
CA ILE A 429 -23.63 -8.52 -3.00
C ILE A 429 -22.63 -7.56 -2.34
N PRO A 430 -22.63 -7.37 -1.00
CA PRO A 430 -21.72 -6.43 -0.32
C PRO A 430 -20.22 -6.68 -0.54
N ARG A 431 -19.41 -5.61 -0.55
CA ARG A 431 -17.93 -5.66 -0.74
C ARG A 431 -17.22 -6.71 0.14
N LYS A 432 -17.69 -6.92 1.38
CA LYS A 432 -17.09 -7.91 2.31
C LYS A 432 -17.16 -9.35 1.81
N ASP A 433 -18.22 -9.74 1.11
CA ASP A 433 -18.38 -11.10 0.60
C ASP A 433 -17.47 -11.38 -0.61
N MET A 434 -17.05 -10.32 -1.32
CA MET A 434 -16.04 -10.41 -2.38
C MET A 434 -14.67 -10.85 -1.87
N ALA A 435 -14.34 -10.65 -0.60
CA ALA A 435 -13.03 -10.99 -0.03
C ALA A 435 -12.68 -12.49 -0.14
N ALA A 436 -13.68 -13.38 -0.15
CA ALA A 436 -13.46 -14.81 -0.40
C ALA A 436 -13.00 -15.09 -1.84
N ILE A 437 -13.49 -14.30 -2.81
CA ILE A 437 -13.15 -14.39 -4.24
C ILE A 437 -11.79 -13.74 -4.51
N TRP A 438 -11.51 -12.58 -3.92
CA TRP A 438 -10.17 -11.97 -3.97
C TRP A 438 -9.09 -12.84 -3.30
N GLY A 439 -9.48 -13.70 -2.36
CA GLY A 439 -8.65 -14.79 -1.83
C GLY A 439 -8.39 -15.97 -2.79
N GLY A 440 -8.98 -15.99 -3.99
CA GLY A 440 -8.85 -17.07 -4.99
C GLY A 440 -9.61 -18.36 -4.65
N LYS A 441 -10.57 -18.31 -3.71
CA LYS A 441 -11.25 -19.50 -3.16
C LYS A 441 -12.54 -19.87 -3.89
N ARG A 442 -12.94 -19.11 -4.91
CA ARG A 442 -14.19 -19.27 -5.66
C ARG A 442 -14.03 -18.73 -7.07
N ASP A 443 -14.47 -19.50 -8.05
CA ASP A 443 -14.67 -19.05 -9.42
C ASP A 443 -16.03 -18.33 -9.57
N LEU A 444 -16.04 -17.19 -10.24
CA LEU A 444 -17.24 -16.42 -10.59
C LEU A 444 -17.43 -16.29 -12.11
N SER A 445 -16.73 -17.10 -12.92
CA SER A 445 -16.71 -16.97 -14.39
C SER A 445 -18.07 -17.10 -15.08
N ASN A 446 -19.11 -17.54 -14.36
CA ASN A 446 -20.49 -17.63 -14.83
C ASN A 446 -21.49 -16.70 -14.11
N GLU A 447 -21.06 -15.91 -13.12
CA GLU A 447 -21.92 -15.04 -12.30
C GLU A 447 -22.05 -13.62 -12.89
N ASP A 448 -23.05 -12.85 -12.43
CA ASP A 448 -23.30 -11.49 -12.95
C ASP A 448 -22.36 -10.46 -12.31
N ILE A 449 -21.13 -10.42 -12.82
CA ILE A 449 -20.12 -9.40 -12.44
C ILE A 449 -20.21 -8.22 -13.40
N ARG A 450 -20.14 -7.01 -12.86
CA ARG A 450 -20.13 -5.76 -13.61
C ARG A 450 -19.04 -4.82 -13.11
N TRP A 451 -18.50 -3.99 -13.99
CA TRP A 451 -17.38 -3.09 -13.73
C TRP A 451 -17.77 -1.67 -14.12
N PHE A 452 -17.76 -0.78 -13.14
CA PHE A 452 -18.08 0.62 -13.29
C PHE A 452 -16.81 1.40 -13.63
N ILE A 453 -16.53 1.56 -14.93
CA ILE A 453 -15.31 2.16 -15.48
C ILE A 453 -15.37 3.69 -15.37
N PHE A 454 -14.27 4.31 -14.95
CA PHE A 454 -14.21 5.75 -14.70
C PHE A 454 -12.92 6.46 -15.15
N ASP A 455 -11.89 5.74 -15.60
CA ASP A 455 -10.66 6.30 -16.19
C ASP A 455 -10.05 5.37 -17.27
N LEU A 456 -9.18 5.91 -18.11
CA LEU A 456 -8.43 5.21 -19.16
C LEU A 456 -7.01 5.79 -19.20
N VAL A 457 -6.00 4.93 -19.10
CA VAL A 457 -4.62 5.36 -18.87
C VAL A 457 -3.62 4.86 -19.91
N TYR A 458 -4.02 3.94 -20.82
CA TYR A 458 -3.22 3.51 -21.96
C TYR A 458 -4.12 3.04 -23.12
N VAL A 459 -3.70 3.29 -24.37
CA VAL A 459 -4.32 2.71 -25.59
C VAL A 459 -3.27 2.52 -26.70
N ASP A 460 -3.23 1.34 -27.32
CA ASP A 460 -2.48 1.03 -28.56
C ASP A 460 -1.02 1.50 -28.66
N GLY A 461 -0.28 1.37 -27.56
CA GLY A 461 1.13 1.78 -27.47
C GLY A 461 1.34 3.18 -26.89
N GLU A 462 0.28 3.99 -26.83
CA GLU A 462 0.27 5.28 -26.17
C GLU A 462 -0.07 5.09 -24.67
N ASP A 463 0.93 5.31 -23.83
CA ASP A 463 0.70 5.62 -22.42
C ASP A 463 0.15 7.05 -22.33
N ILE A 464 -0.97 7.22 -21.62
CA ILE A 464 -1.69 8.50 -21.52
C ILE A 464 -1.94 8.92 -20.07
N HIS A 465 -1.24 8.31 -19.10
CA HIS A 465 -1.46 8.61 -17.68
C HIS A 465 -1.19 10.09 -17.34
N GLU A 466 -0.16 10.70 -17.95
CA GLU A 466 0.15 12.14 -17.83
C GLU A 466 -0.88 13.08 -18.49
N GLN A 467 -1.80 12.57 -19.32
CA GLN A 467 -2.78 13.44 -19.98
C GLN A 467 -3.87 13.89 -18.98
N PRO A 468 -4.35 15.14 -19.03
CA PRO A 468 -5.44 15.63 -18.20
C PRO A 468 -6.66 14.71 -18.18
N TYR A 469 -7.32 14.57 -17.02
CA TYR A 469 -8.50 13.73 -16.85
C TYR A 469 -9.61 14.00 -17.89
N GLN A 470 -9.79 15.27 -18.29
CA GLN A 470 -10.76 15.61 -19.34
C GLN A 470 -10.46 14.91 -20.68
N GLU A 471 -9.18 14.75 -21.07
CA GLU A 471 -8.78 14.10 -22.32
C GLU A 471 -8.78 12.58 -22.18
N ARG A 472 -8.31 12.03 -21.05
CA ARG A 472 -8.40 10.60 -20.75
C ARG A 472 -9.85 10.11 -20.75
N PHE A 473 -10.75 10.83 -20.07
CA PHE A 473 -12.17 10.48 -20.02
C PHE A 473 -12.88 10.70 -21.36
N LYS A 474 -12.45 11.67 -22.17
CA LYS A 474 -12.93 11.85 -23.54
C LYS A 474 -12.55 10.67 -24.44
N ARG A 475 -11.27 10.25 -24.46
CA ARG A 475 -10.82 9.03 -25.15
C ARG A 475 -11.60 7.80 -24.68
N LEU A 476 -11.77 7.62 -23.37
CA LEU A 476 -12.59 6.55 -22.78
C LEU A 476 -14.03 6.56 -23.30
N LYS A 477 -14.68 7.73 -23.32
CA LYS A 477 -16.05 7.89 -23.82
C LYS A 477 -16.13 7.58 -25.33
N GLU A 478 -15.14 7.99 -26.11
CA GLU A 478 -15.06 7.71 -27.56
C GLU A 478 -14.90 6.20 -27.83
N LEU A 479 -13.97 5.52 -27.16
CA LEU A 479 -13.79 4.05 -27.25
C LEU A 479 -15.02 3.28 -26.74
N PHE A 480 -15.61 3.70 -25.62
CA PHE A 480 -16.80 3.05 -25.06
C PHE A 480 -18.07 3.34 -25.87
N SER A 481 -18.09 4.40 -26.70
CA SER A 481 -19.22 4.66 -27.61
C SER A 481 -19.42 3.51 -28.60
N LYS A 482 -18.31 2.97 -29.14
CA LYS A 482 -18.27 1.85 -30.10
C LYS A 482 -18.77 0.53 -29.52
N ALA A 483 -18.56 0.30 -28.22
CA ALA A 483 -18.83 -0.97 -27.53
C ALA A 483 -20.26 -1.51 -27.74
N SER A 484 -20.41 -2.82 -27.94
CA SER A 484 -21.66 -3.50 -28.20
C SER A 484 -22.60 -3.57 -26.98
N ALA A 485 -23.85 -3.94 -27.24
CA ALA A 485 -24.88 -4.07 -26.20
C ALA A 485 -24.64 -5.23 -25.22
N GLU A 486 -23.76 -6.20 -25.52
CA GLU A 486 -23.35 -7.22 -24.55
C GLU A 486 -22.23 -6.71 -23.64
N VAL A 487 -21.22 -6.03 -24.21
CA VAL A 487 -20.18 -5.34 -23.44
C VAL A 487 -20.82 -4.37 -22.44
N LYS A 488 -21.77 -3.54 -22.89
CA LYS A 488 -22.50 -2.55 -22.08
C LYS A 488 -23.41 -3.11 -20.97
N LYS A 489 -23.56 -4.45 -20.86
CA LYS A 489 -24.19 -5.10 -19.68
C LYS A 489 -23.19 -5.36 -18.56
N ARG A 490 -21.90 -5.49 -18.89
CA ARG A 490 -20.83 -5.91 -17.97
C ARG A 490 -19.90 -4.75 -17.64
N LEU A 491 -19.48 -4.01 -18.66
CA LEU A 491 -18.72 -2.78 -18.51
C LEU A 491 -19.71 -1.61 -18.53
N ILE A 492 -19.65 -0.74 -17.53
CA ILE A 492 -20.58 0.38 -17.32
C ILE A 492 -19.74 1.64 -17.15
N LEU A 493 -19.73 2.53 -18.15
CA LEU A 493 -19.09 3.83 -18.01
C LEU A 493 -19.86 4.69 -16.99
N ILE A 494 -19.21 5.14 -15.91
CA ILE A 494 -19.84 6.04 -14.94
C ILE A 494 -20.07 7.41 -15.60
N PRO A 495 -21.31 7.95 -15.63
CA PRO A 495 -21.57 9.28 -16.16
C PRO A 495 -20.78 10.34 -15.39
N ASN A 496 -20.16 11.27 -16.11
CA ASN A 496 -19.54 12.45 -15.51
C ASN A 496 -20.53 13.63 -15.51
N ARG A 497 -20.59 14.34 -14.38
CA ARG A 497 -21.33 15.60 -14.24
C ARG A 497 -20.35 16.71 -13.89
N VAL A 498 -20.17 17.66 -14.81
CA VAL A 498 -19.18 18.73 -14.66
C VAL A 498 -19.75 19.88 -13.84
N ALA A 499 -19.10 20.22 -12.73
CA ALA A 499 -19.35 21.38 -11.90
C ALA A 499 -18.37 22.51 -12.20
N ASP A 500 -18.90 23.73 -12.15
CA ASP A 500 -18.29 25.02 -12.50
C ASP A 500 -18.67 26.14 -11.52
N SER A 501 -19.50 25.81 -10.52
CA SER A 501 -20.12 26.75 -9.59
C SER A 501 -20.69 26.00 -8.38
N LYS A 502 -20.97 26.73 -7.29
CA LYS A 502 -21.58 26.12 -6.08
C LYS A 502 -22.93 25.48 -6.38
N GLU A 503 -23.73 26.08 -7.27
CA GLU A 503 -25.04 25.53 -7.65
C GLU A 503 -24.91 24.22 -8.44
N THR A 504 -24.05 24.15 -9.47
CA THR A 504 -23.87 22.91 -10.24
C THR A 504 -23.23 21.82 -9.39
N PHE A 505 -22.28 22.15 -8.51
CA PHE A 505 -21.70 21.18 -7.57
C PHE A 505 -22.75 20.58 -6.61
N TYR A 506 -23.61 21.40 -6.00
CA TYR A 506 -24.67 20.92 -5.10
C TYR A 506 -25.76 20.14 -5.85
N LYS A 507 -26.07 20.51 -7.09
CA LYS A 507 -26.95 19.75 -7.98
C LYS A 507 -26.39 18.36 -8.29
N HIS A 508 -25.08 18.26 -8.57
CA HIS A 508 -24.42 17.00 -8.91
C HIS A 508 -24.23 16.07 -7.72
N TRP A 509 -24.00 16.59 -6.51
CA TRP A 509 -24.05 15.80 -5.27
C TRP A 509 -25.40 15.11 -5.09
N ASN A 510 -26.51 15.86 -5.20
CA ASN A 510 -27.85 15.30 -5.06
C ASN A 510 -28.13 14.20 -6.10
N TRP A 511 -27.58 14.33 -7.31
CA TRP A 511 -27.59 13.25 -8.31
C TRP A 511 -26.72 12.05 -7.85
N ALA A 512 -25.45 12.27 -7.52
CA ALA A 512 -24.47 11.23 -7.18
C ALA A 512 -24.85 10.42 -5.94
N SER A 513 -25.40 11.06 -4.90
CA SER A 513 -25.91 10.41 -3.69
C SER A 513 -27.27 9.73 -3.89
N SER A 514 -28.00 10.05 -4.96
CA SER A 514 -29.25 9.36 -5.34
C SER A 514 -29.03 8.17 -6.27
N PHE A 515 -27.85 8.06 -6.88
CA PHE A 515 -27.48 7.03 -7.82
C PHE A 515 -27.44 5.65 -7.14
N SER A 516 -27.99 4.63 -7.79
CA SER A 516 -28.05 3.28 -7.20
C SER A 516 -26.66 2.71 -6.95
N PHE A 517 -26.46 2.08 -5.78
CA PHE A 517 -25.18 1.50 -5.35
C PHE A 517 -24.06 2.53 -5.10
N SER A 518 -24.45 3.80 -4.92
CA SER A 518 -23.55 4.89 -4.54
C SER A 518 -23.49 5.08 -3.02
N GLU A 519 -22.29 5.18 -2.46
CA GLU A 519 -22.03 5.67 -1.10
C GLU A 519 -21.89 7.21 -1.03
N GLY A 520 -21.80 7.89 -2.17
CA GLY A 520 -21.69 9.35 -2.24
C GLY A 520 -21.20 9.88 -3.59
N MET A 521 -20.14 10.68 -3.57
CA MET A 521 -19.59 11.34 -4.77
C MET A 521 -18.06 11.26 -4.78
N VAL A 522 -17.47 10.98 -5.95
CA VAL A 522 -16.05 11.23 -6.24
C VAL A 522 -15.97 12.47 -7.12
N CYS A 523 -14.99 13.32 -6.85
CA CYS A 523 -14.70 14.54 -7.60
C CYS A 523 -13.27 14.47 -8.13
N LYS A 524 -13.08 14.75 -9.41
CA LYS A 524 -11.78 14.80 -10.09
C LYS A 524 -11.62 16.18 -10.75
N LEU A 525 -10.43 16.76 -10.70
CA LEU A 525 -10.15 18.00 -11.44
C LEU A 525 -10.03 17.72 -12.94
N ASP A 526 -10.41 18.66 -13.80
CA ASP A 526 -10.25 18.57 -15.27
C ASP A 526 -8.81 18.26 -15.72
N THR A 527 -7.85 18.84 -14.99
CA THR A 527 -6.40 18.84 -15.21
C THR A 527 -5.67 17.73 -14.46
N MET A 528 -6.37 16.93 -13.65
CA MET A 528 -5.80 15.81 -12.89
C MET A 528 -5.11 14.79 -13.80
N THR A 529 -3.80 14.60 -13.66
CA THR A 529 -3.04 13.48 -14.26
C THR A 529 -3.33 12.18 -13.50
N TYR A 530 -2.84 11.03 -13.96
CA TYR A 530 -2.94 9.76 -13.23
C TYR A 530 -1.61 9.44 -12.56
N GLU A 531 -1.38 10.04 -11.40
CA GLU A 531 -0.16 9.93 -10.60
C GLU A 531 0.11 8.46 -10.18
N LEU A 532 1.28 7.92 -10.53
CA LEU A 532 1.60 6.48 -10.34
C LEU A 532 1.99 6.11 -8.89
N ASP A 533 2.09 7.08 -8.00
CA ASP A 533 2.23 6.90 -6.54
C ASP A 533 0.91 6.44 -5.88
N GLY A 534 -0.22 6.58 -6.58
CA GLY A 534 -1.57 6.23 -6.14
C GLY A 534 -2.28 7.30 -5.30
N GLY A 535 -1.79 8.55 -5.20
CA GLY A 535 -2.15 9.48 -4.13
C GLY A 535 -2.43 10.96 -4.49
N THR A 536 -3.18 11.25 -5.55
CA THR A 536 -3.37 12.64 -6.03
C THR A 536 -4.07 13.62 -5.08
N VAL A 537 -3.63 14.88 -5.15
CA VAL A 537 -4.29 16.03 -4.50
C VAL A 537 -5.53 16.55 -5.25
N TYR A 538 -5.64 16.20 -6.54
CA TYR A 538 -6.65 16.67 -7.49
C TYR A 538 -7.88 15.75 -7.58
N MET A 539 -7.99 14.78 -6.67
CA MET A 539 -9.19 14.00 -6.43
C MET A 539 -9.68 14.19 -4.98
N ALA A 540 -11.00 14.15 -4.79
CA ALA A 540 -11.65 14.07 -3.49
C ALA A 540 -12.86 13.13 -3.53
N LYS A 541 -13.32 12.71 -2.35
CA LYS A 541 -14.51 11.89 -2.18
C LYS A 541 -15.36 12.44 -1.02
N CYS A 542 -16.67 12.48 -1.20
CA CYS A 542 -17.63 12.83 -0.15
C CYS A 542 -18.60 11.66 0.03
N LYS A 543 -18.82 11.22 1.28
CA LYS A 543 -19.66 10.06 1.61
C LYS A 543 -20.93 10.47 2.35
N THR A 544 -22.02 9.76 2.11
CA THR A 544 -23.26 9.93 2.88
C THR A 544 -23.13 9.25 4.25
N ARG A 545 -23.12 10.03 5.35
CA ARG A 545 -23.20 9.47 6.70
C ARG A 545 -24.59 8.93 7.00
N LYS A 546 -24.64 7.81 7.73
CA LYS A 546 -25.85 7.33 8.42
C LYS A 546 -25.63 7.51 9.92
N GLU A 547 -26.43 8.37 10.54
CA GLU A 547 -26.46 8.56 11.99
C GLU A 547 -27.70 7.85 12.55
N ILE A 548 -27.54 7.18 13.70
CA ILE A 548 -28.64 6.47 14.36
C ILE A 548 -28.52 6.59 15.89
N HIS A 549 -29.62 6.94 16.56
CA HIS A 549 -29.70 7.07 18.01
C HIS A 549 -30.00 5.70 18.64
N THR A 550 -29.13 5.22 19.53
CA THR A 550 -29.22 3.84 20.05
C THR A 550 -29.12 3.77 21.57
N LEU A 551 -29.81 2.81 22.16
CA LEU A 551 -29.86 2.60 23.60
C LEU A 551 -28.64 1.78 24.06
N VAL A 552 -27.89 2.28 25.04
CA VAL A 552 -26.74 1.56 25.60
C VAL A 552 -27.22 0.40 26.49
N ILE A 553 -27.05 -0.83 26.01
CA ILE A 553 -27.43 -2.07 26.71
C ILE A 553 -26.24 -2.81 27.34
N GLY A 554 -25.01 -2.41 27.00
CA GLY A 554 -23.80 -2.90 27.63
C GLY A 554 -22.64 -1.92 27.45
N ARG A 555 -21.67 -1.91 28.36
CA ARG A 555 -20.44 -1.11 28.23
C ARG A 555 -19.21 -1.85 28.78
N ARG A 556 -18.04 -1.52 28.24
CA ARG A 556 -16.73 -2.04 28.64
C ARG A 556 -15.72 -0.90 28.67
N LYS A 557 -14.99 -0.70 29.77
CA LYS A 557 -13.83 0.23 29.81
C LYS A 557 -12.64 -0.44 29.12
N ILE A 558 -11.89 0.30 28.32
CA ILE A 558 -10.62 -0.18 27.77
C ILE A 558 -9.55 -0.16 28.86
N ALA A 559 -8.88 -1.31 29.07
CA ALA A 559 -7.78 -1.41 30.03
C ALA A 559 -6.60 -0.51 29.60
N GLY A 560 -5.98 0.16 30.57
CA GLY A 560 -4.84 1.06 30.32
C GLY A 560 -5.18 2.43 29.74
N LYS A 561 -6.45 2.73 29.41
CA LYS A 561 -6.88 4.07 28.97
C LYS A 561 -7.95 4.64 29.88
N ASP A 562 -7.81 5.90 30.26
CA ASP A 562 -8.88 6.60 30.97
C ASP A 562 -9.99 7.08 30.03
N ASN A 563 -11.19 7.22 30.60
CA ASN A 563 -12.43 7.64 29.95
C ASN A 563 -12.81 6.97 28.60
N THR A 564 -12.13 5.88 28.23
CA THR A 564 -12.28 5.19 26.95
C THR A 564 -13.14 3.93 27.08
N TYR A 565 -14.22 3.85 26.30
CA TYR A 565 -15.23 2.80 26.41
C TYR A 565 -15.69 2.25 25.05
N GLN A 566 -16.13 0.99 25.04
CA GLN A 566 -16.98 0.42 23.99
C GLN A 566 -18.40 0.20 24.52
N TYR A 567 -19.39 0.27 23.61
CA TYR A 567 -20.80 0.08 23.95
C TYR A 567 -21.47 -1.00 23.09
N ARG A 568 -22.35 -1.79 23.70
CA ARG A 568 -23.32 -2.67 23.04
C ARG A 568 -24.67 -1.97 23.05
N CYS A 569 -25.38 -1.99 21.92
CA CYS A 569 -26.51 -1.08 21.71
C CYS A 569 -27.77 -1.78 21.19
N ALA A 570 -28.92 -1.13 21.36
CA ALA A 570 -30.23 -1.62 20.92
C ALA A 570 -31.11 -0.52 20.30
N LEU A 571 -32.09 -0.96 19.51
CA LEU A 571 -33.09 -0.16 18.80
C LEU A 571 -34.49 -0.44 19.34
N LYS A 572 -35.42 0.49 19.16
CA LYS A 572 -36.83 0.33 19.56
C LYS A 572 -37.54 -0.67 18.63
N ALA A 573 -38.16 -1.69 19.19
CA ALA A 573 -38.83 -2.77 18.46
C ALA A 573 -40.29 -2.95 18.90
N PRO A 574 -41.17 -3.55 18.08
CA PRO A 574 -42.53 -3.90 18.50
C PRO A 574 -42.52 -4.84 19.71
N GLY A 575 -42.94 -4.34 20.88
CA GLY A 575 -42.93 -5.08 22.14
C GLY A 575 -41.71 -4.86 23.04
N GLY A 576 -40.74 -4.02 22.65
CA GLY A 576 -39.59 -3.70 23.50
C GLY A 576 -38.41 -3.13 22.72
N TYR A 577 -37.27 -3.82 22.79
CA TYR A 577 -36.02 -3.43 22.15
C TYR A 577 -35.38 -4.62 21.44
N GLN A 578 -34.71 -4.37 20.33
CA GLN A 578 -33.90 -5.35 19.59
C GLN A 578 -32.43 -4.93 19.67
N ALA A 579 -31.56 -5.85 20.08
CA ALA A 579 -30.12 -5.59 20.08
C ALA A 579 -29.58 -5.45 18.66
N ILE A 580 -28.51 -4.66 18.53
CA ILE A 580 -27.65 -4.68 17.35
C ILE A 580 -26.62 -5.79 17.58
N GLU A 581 -26.43 -6.63 16.58
CA GLU A 581 -25.65 -7.87 16.63
C GLU A 581 -24.54 -7.86 15.59
N ALA A 582 -23.55 -8.74 15.75
CA ALA A 582 -22.55 -9.03 14.74
C ALA A 582 -23.03 -10.18 13.86
N GLU A 583 -22.66 -10.17 12.57
CA GLU A 583 -22.95 -11.24 11.60
C GLU A 583 -22.07 -12.49 11.82
N ARG A 584 -21.91 -12.90 13.08
CA ARG A 584 -21.18 -14.08 13.52
C ARG A 584 -21.68 -14.56 14.89
N LYS A 585 -21.43 -15.83 15.18
CA LYS A 585 -21.66 -16.40 16.51
C LYS A 585 -20.54 -16.00 17.49
N VAL A 586 -20.84 -16.12 18.79
CA VAL A 586 -19.87 -16.03 19.88
C VAL A 586 -18.82 -17.14 19.76
N THR A 587 -17.55 -16.75 19.83
CA THR A 587 -16.38 -17.64 19.85
C THR A 587 -15.81 -17.75 21.27
N ASP A 588 -14.94 -18.73 21.52
CA ASP A 588 -14.29 -18.88 22.83
C ASP A 588 -13.49 -17.63 23.25
N LYS A 589 -12.87 -16.93 22.29
CA LYS A 589 -12.14 -15.68 22.52
C LYS A 589 -13.04 -14.50 22.89
N ASP A 590 -14.31 -14.51 22.49
CA ASP A 590 -15.26 -13.50 22.95
C ASP A 590 -15.58 -13.71 24.43
N LEU A 591 -15.79 -14.98 24.84
CA LEU A 591 -16.12 -15.38 26.21
C LEU A 591 -15.02 -15.04 27.22
N GLU A 592 -13.75 -15.06 26.81
CA GLU A 592 -12.61 -14.57 27.62
C GLU A 592 -12.85 -13.12 28.09
N THR A 593 -13.39 -12.26 27.23
CA THR A 593 -13.64 -10.83 27.50
C THR A 593 -15.08 -10.51 27.93
N GLU A 594 -16.01 -11.47 27.86
CA GLU A 594 -17.44 -11.27 28.17
C GLU A 594 -17.66 -10.82 29.63
N ASN A 595 -16.73 -11.17 30.53
CA ASN A 595 -16.75 -10.74 31.92
C ASN A 595 -16.46 -9.24 32.13
N GLU A 596 -15.78 -8.59 31.18
CA GLU A 596 -15.46 -7.15 31.21
C GLU A 596 -16.64 -6.26 30.82
N TRP A 597 -17.73 -6.85 30.31
CA TRP A 597 -18.95 -6.13 29.94
C TRP A 597 -19.90 -6.00 31.13
N GLU A 598 -20.17 -4.76 31.51
CA GLU A 598 -21.28 -4.35 32.37
C GLU A 598 -22.54 -4.31 31.50
N MET A 599 -23.53 -5.18 31.76
CA MET A 599 -24.75 -5.32 30.94
C MET A 599 -25.97 -4.74 31.66
N ALA A 600 -26.91 -4.17 30.92
CA ALA A 600 -28.15 -3.62 31.45
C ALA A 600 -29.11 -4.73 31.95
N PRO A 601 -29.90 -4.48 33.02
CA PRO A 601 -30.89 -5.44 33.49
C PRO A 601 -31.85 -5.90 32.37
N GLY A 602 -32.01 -7.23 32.23
CA GLY A 602 -32.81 -7.85 31.18
C GLY A 602 -32.01 -8.29 29.94
N TRP A 603 -30.74 -7.88 29.79
CA TRP A 603 -29.87 -8.32 28.70
C TRP A 603 -28.88 -9.40 29.18
N PRO A 604 -29.04 -10.67 28.77
CA PRO A 604 -28.11 -11.73 29.14
C PRO A 604 -26.74 -11.54 28.46
N ARG A 605 -25.70 -12.11 29.07
CA ARG A 605 -24.43 -12.37 28.38
C ARG A 605 -24.64 -13.49 27.37
N ARG A 606 -23.98 -13.42 26.21
CA ARG A 606 -24.22 -14.38 25.12
C ARG A 606 -23.41 -15.66 25.28
N GLU A 607 -24.05 -16.81 25.04
CA GLU A 607 -23.41 -18.13 25.08
C GLU A 607 -22.82 -18.55 23.72
N LYS A 608 -21.93 -19.55 23.73
CA LYS A 608 -21.28 -20.08 22.52
C LYS A 608 -22.32 -20.65 21.56
N GLY A 609 -22.42 -20.07 20.36
CA GLY A 609 -23.42 -20.46 19.35
C GLY A 609 -24.62 -19.51 19.25
N GLU A 610 -24.79 -18.57 20.19
CA GLU A 610 -25.64 -17.41 19.98
C GLU A 610 -24.96 -16.37 19.07
N TYR A 611 -25.74 -15.47 18.47
CA TYR A 611 -25.18 -14.30 17.77
C TYR A 611 -24.52 -13.35 18.78
N ALA A 612 -23.32 -12.89 18.46
CA ALA A 612 -22.57 -11.98 19.33
C ALA A 612 -23.16 -10.57 19.25
N TYR A 613 -23.15 -9.80 20.35
CA TYR A 613 -23.57 -8.40 20.32
C TYR A 613 -22.68 -7.55 19.42
N GLY A 614 -23.30 -6.67 18.63
CA GLY A 614 -22.61 -5.60 17.92
C GLY A 614 -22.08 -4.61 18.94
N SER A 615 -20.82 -4.22 18.79
CA SER A 615 -20.17 -3.24 19.66
C SER A 615 -19.64 -2.06 18.84
N THR A 616 -19.62 -0.89 19.46
CA THR A 616 -18.99 0.30 18.89
C THR A 616 -17.47 0.14 18.88
N TYR A 617 -16.79 0.94 18.06
CA TYR A 617 -15.38 1.21 18.31
C TYR A 617 -15.19 1.87 19.69
N ALA A 618 -13.96 1.78 20.20
CA ALA A 618 -13.60 2.43 21.45
C ALA A 618 -13.60 3.96 21.25
N VAL A 619 -14.24 4.67 22.17
CA VAL A 619 -14.37 6.13 22.16
C VAL A 619 -13.99 6.68 23.53
N GLU A 620 -13.22 7.77 23.56
CA GLU A 620 -13.01 8.56 24.78
C GLU A 620 -14.14 9.59 24.91
N MET A 621 -14.70 9.73 26.12
CA MET A 621 -15.85 10.61 26.37
C MET A 621 -15.69 11.34 27.72
N GLU A 622 -16.11 12.61 27.80
CA GLU A 622 -16.10 13.42 29.05
C GLU A 622 -16.65 12.67 30.28
N ARG A 623 -17.61 11.78 30.03
CA ARG A 623 -18.06 10.73 30.94
C ARG A 623 -18.44 9.48 30.14
N PRO A 624 -18.36 8.26 30.71
CA PRO A 624 -19.04 7.11 30.14
C PRO A 624 -20.55 7.36 30.00
N ALA A 625 -21.12 6.84 28.91
CA ALA A 625 -22.56 6.61 28.85
C ALA A 625 -22.96 5.56 29.91
N LYS A 626 -24.14 5.75 30.49
CA LYS A 626 -24.73 4.81 31.44
C LYS A 626 -25.59 3.80 30.69
N LEU A 627 -25.74 2.63 31.29
CA LEU A 627 -26.71 1.64 30.83
C LEU A 627 -28.12 2.25 30.85
N GLY A 628 -28.81 2.22 29.71
CA GLY A 628 -30.11 2.87 29.51
C GLY A 628 -30.06 4.34 29.07
N GLU A 629 -28.89 4.97 28.93
CA GLU A 629 -28.78 6.24 28.18
C GLU A 629 -28.76 5.98 26.66
N ILE A 630 -29.08 7.01 25.88
CA ILE A 630 -29.05 6.98 24.42
C ILE A 630 -27.77 7.65 23.93
N ILE A 631 -27.13 7.06 22.93
CA ILE A 631 -25.97 7.60 22.23
C ILE A 631 -26.24 7.72 20.74
N SER A 632 -25.75 8.78 20.12
CA SER A 632 -25.63 8.86 18.66
C SER A 632 -24.45 8.00 18.21
N VAL A 633 -24.70 7.17 17.19
CA VAL A 633 -23.68 6.36 16.52
C VAL A 633 -23.73 6.64 15.02
N MET A 634 -22.60 7.08 14.46
CA MET A 634 -22.36 7.11 13.03
C MET A 634 -21.98 5.71 12.56
N VAL A 635 -22.56 5.26 11.46
CA VAL A 635 -22.26 3.98 10.81
C VAL A 635 -22.06 4.19 9.31
N ASP A 636 -21.14 3.42 8.73
CA ASP A 636 -20.97 3.39 7.27
C ASP A 636 -22.17 2.70 6.62
N ASN A 637 -22.64 1.60 7.20
CA ASN A 637 -23.84 0.89 6.74
C ASN A 637 -24.58 0.17 7.87
N ILE A 638 -25.83 -0.22 7.60
CA ILE A 638 -26.70 -1.04 8.45
C ILE A 638 -27.15 -2.23 7.62
N ASN A 639 -26.86 -3.44 8.08
CA ASN A 639 -27.28 -4.67 7.41
C ASN A 639 -28.46 -5.30 8.16
N VAL A 640 -29.32 -6.01 7.41
CA VAL A 640 -30.48 -6.75 7.92
C VAL A 640 -30.49 -8.12 7.26
N TRP A 641 -30.50 -9.19 8.05
CA TRP A 641 -30.49 -10.58 7.55
C TRP A 641 -31.44 -11.48 8.35
N GLU A 642 -31.76 -12.64 7.77
CA GLU A 642 -32.48 -13.72 8.45
C GLU A 642 -31.47 -14.71 9.04
N GLY A 643 -31.58 -14.99 10.34
CA GLY A 643 -30.66 -15.85 11.09
C GLY A 643 -30.96 -17.34 10.99
N ASP A 644 -30.03 -18.15 11.47
CA ASP A 644 -30.20 -19.61 11.59
C ASP A 644 -31.27 -20.04 12.62
N ASP A 645 -31.76 -19.10 13.44
CA ASP A 645 -32.87 -19.27 14.36
C ASP A 645 -34.24 -18.82 13.78
N GLY A 646 -34.26 -18.42 12.50
CA GLY A 646 -35.46 -17.97 11.79
C GLY A 646 -35.95 -16.57 12.16
N LYS A 647 -35.12 -15.72 12.77
CA LYS A 647 -35.44 -14.32 13.09
C LYS A 647 -34.74 -13.34 12.16
N GLU A 648 -35.25 -12.10 12.13
CA GLU A 648 -34.60 -10.97 11.45
C GLU A 648 -33.66 -10.26 12.43
N HIS A 649 -32.40 -10.07 12.04
CA HIS A 649 -31.33 -9.45 12.84
C HIS A 649 -30.81 -8.17 12.18
N ILE A 650 -30.12 -7.33 12.96
CA ILE A 650 -29.59 -6.03 12.53
C ILE A 650 -28.14 -5.87 13.01
N SER A 651 -27.27 -5.39 12.13
CA SER A 651 -25.87 -5.07 12.41
C SER A 651 -25.52 -3.68 11.87
N TRP A 652 -24.30 -3.25 12.16
CA TRP A 652 -23.72 -2.03 11.65
C TRP A 652 -22.27 -2.22 11.23
N GLU A 653 -21.80 -1.39 10.30
CA GLU A 653 -20.40 -1.36 9.86
C GLU A 653 -19.75 -0.03 10.24
N LYS A 654 -18.49 -0.12 10.72
CA LYS A 654 -17.70 0.98 11.31
C LYS A 654 -18.42 1.87 12.36
N PRO A 655 -19.09 1.31 13.38
CA PRO A 655 -19.86 2.08 14.37
C PRO A 655 -18.97 2.99 15.24
N ARG A 656 -19.05 4.31 14.99
CA ARG A 656 -18.36 5.38 15.73
C ARG A 656 -19.38 6.12 16.60
N VAL A 657 -19.17 6.16 17.90
CA VAL A 657 -20.00 6.98 18.80
C VAL A 657 -19.69 8.45 18.55
N MET A 658 -20.72 9.27 18.46
CA MET A 658 -20.59 10.73 18.37
C MET A 658 -20.77 11.36 19.75
N ASN A 659 -21.98 11.32 20.28
CA ASN A 659 -22.38 12.02 21.50
C ASN A 659 -23.30 11.14 22.37
N ILE A 660 -23.35 11.42 23.68
CA ILE A 660 -24.50 11.02 24.50
C ILE A 660 -25.63 11.99 24.19
N GLN A 661 -26.86 11.50 24.01
CA GLN A 661 -28.05 12.31 23.78
C GLN A 661 -28.89 12.39 25.08
N PRO A 662 -28.66 13.38 25.97
CA PRO A 662 -29.32 13.44 27.28
C PRO A 662 -30.78 13.91 27.23
N GLU A 663 -31.21 14.54 26.13
CA GLU A 663 -32.60 14.99 25.96
C GLU A 663 -33.49 13.93 25.29
N GLU A 664 -32.88 12.96 24.61
CA GLU A 664 -33.57 11.84 23.97
C GLU A 664 -34.10 10.85 25.00
N LYS A 665 -35.27 10.26 24.70
CA LYS A 665 -36.02 9.40 25.64
C LYS A 665 -36.28 8.00 25.13
N GLU A 666 -36.16 7.79 23.82
CA GLU A 666 -36.25 6.49 23.18
C GLU A 666 -35.20 6.42 22.06
N PRO A 667 -34.55 5.27 21.82
CA PRO A 667 -33.68 5.09 20.66
C PRO A 667 -34.50 5.03 19.37
N ASP A 668 -33.80 5.18 18.24
CA ASP A 668 -34.36 4.94 16.92
C ASP A 668 -34.97 3.55 16.79
N SER A 669 -35.98 3.46 15.92
CA SER A 669 -36.71 2.22 15.70
C SER A 669 -36.01 1.28 14.71
N VAL A 670 -36.26 -0.01 14.88
CA VAL A 670 -35.95 -1.07 13.89
C VAL A 670 -36.43 -0.68 12.47
N GLU A 671 -37.62 -0.08 12.36
CA GLU A 671 -38.16 0.39 11.07
C GLU A 671 -37.53 1.68 10.55
N PHE A 672 -36.79 2.43 11.37
CA PHE A 672 -35.92 3.52 10.93
C PHE A 672 -34.56 3.00 10.46
N ALA A 673 -33.94 2.07 11.21
CA ALA A 673 -32.73 1.36 10.77
C ALA A 673 -32.93 0.65 9.42
N LYS A 674 -34.07 -0.02 9.22
CA LYS A 674 -34.46 -0.61 7.93
C LYS A 674 -34.69 0.41 6.81
N LYS A 675 -34.99 1.68 7.11
CA LYS A 675 -35.03 2.77 6.12
C LYS A 675 -33.62 3.24 5.80
N LEU A 676 -32.77 3.45 6.79
CA LEU A 676 -31.34 3.78 6.61
C LEU A 676 -30.57 2.70 5.84
N ALA A 677 -30.89 1.42 6.02
CA ALA A 677 -30.38 0.31 5.21
C ALA A 677 -30.82 0.39 3.73
N LYS A 678 -31.99 0.97 3.45
CA LYS A 678 -32.55 1.17 2.09
C LYS A 678 -32.01 2.41 1.38
N TYR A 679 -31.48 3.39 2.11
CA TYR A 679 -30.66 4.45 1.53
C TYR A 679 -29.30 3.84 1.10
N GLY A 680 -28.95 4.01 -0.17
CA GLY A 680 -27.86 3.28 -0.86
C GLY A 680 -28.31 2.04 -1.65
N THR A 681 -29.45 1.42 -1.30
CA THR A 681 -29.95 0.17 -1.92
C THR A 681 -31.32 0.32 -2.60
N ARG A 682 -31.54 1.45 -3.31
CA ARG A 682 -32.70 1.58 -4.22
C ARG A 682 -32.59 0.55 -5.35
N LYS A 683 -33.73 -0.04 -5.72
CA LYS A 683 -33.85 -0.88 -6.93
C LYS A 683 -33.51 -0.08 -8.18
N ALA A 684 -32.96 -0.75 -9.19
CA ALA A 684 -32.74 -0.21 -10.53
C ALA A 684 -34.01 -0.25 -11.43
N GLU A 685 -35.19 -0.02 -10.85
CA GLU A 685 -36.45 0.10 -11.57
C GLU A 685 -36.73 1.61 -11.78
N GLU A 686 -36.88 2.01 -13.04
CA GLU A 686 -37.19 3.39 -13.49
C GLU A 686 -36.12 4.47 -13.21
N VAL A 687 -34.92 4.26 -13.74
CA VAL A 687 -34.12 5.37 -14.32
C VAL A 687 -34.09 5.16 -15.83
N GLU A 688 -34.91 5.90 -16.57
CA GLU A 688 -34.74 5.99 -18.03
C GLU A 688 -33.37 6.61 -18.34
N PRO A 689 -32.67 6.18 -19.41
CA PRO A 689 -31.44 6.83 -19.84
C PRO A 689 -31.77 8.27 -20.23
N ALA A 690 -31.31 9.23 -19.43
CA ALA A 690 -31.47 10.64 -19.74
C ALA A 690 -30.95 10.91 -21.16
N PRO A 691 -31.75 11.55 -22.03
CA PRO A 691 -31.43 11.62 -23.45
C PRO A 691 -30.08 12.30 -23.67
N ALA A 692 -29.26 11.69 -24.53
CA ALA A 692 -28.20 12.42 -25.20
C ALA A 692 -28.88 13.40 -26.16
N ASP A 693 -28.99 14.66 -25.76
CA ASP A 693 -28.59 15.83 -26.56
C ASP A 693 -29.06 17.14 -25.90
N SER A 694 -28.13 18.08 -25.72
CA SER A 694 -28.25 19.46 -26.24
C SER A 694 -26.88 20.13 -26.19
N ASP A 695 -26.43 20.67 -27.31
CA ASP A 695 -25.22 21.52 -27.34
C ASP A 695 -25.52 22.90 -26.72
N GLU A 696 -25.15 23.11 -25.47
CA GLU A 696 -24.83 24.47 -25.01
C GLU A 696 -23.42 24.82 -25.48
N GLN A 697 -23.36 25.34 -26.72
CA GLN A 697 -22.14 25.87 -27.31
C GLN A 697 -21.62 27.04 -26.47
N ALA A 698 -20.62 26.78 -25.63
CA ALA A 698 -19.82 27.83 -25.01
C ALA A 698 -19.15 28.64 -26.14
N THR A 699 -19.70 29.82 -26.43
CA THR A 699 -19.25 30.66 -27.54
C THR A 699 -17.84 31.17 -27.29
N VAL A 700 -16.95 30.96 -28.27
CA VAL A 700 -15.57 31.45 -28.24
C VAL A 700 -15.60 32.98 -28.33
N GLY A 701 -15.49 33.64 -27.16
CA GLY A 701 -15.29 35.08 -27.04
C GLY A 701 -13.90 35.50 -27.54
N GLU A 702 -13.79 36.74 -28.01
CA GLU A 702 -12.59 37.24 -28.69
C GLU A 702 -11.39 37.38 -27.74
N ILE A 703 -10.19 37.12 -28.27
CA ILE A 703 -8.91 37.31 -27.57
C ILE A 703 -8.71 38.81 -27.32
N VAL A 704 -8.59 39.20 -26.05
CA VAL A 704 -8.12 40.52 -25.63
C VAL A 704 -6.69 40.39 -25.13
N GLU A 705 -5.72 40.93 -25.87
CA GLU A 705 -4.35 41.06 -25.38
C GLU A 705 -4.31 42.03 -24.20
N VAL A 706 -3.86 41.53 -23.04
CA VAL A 706 -3.50 42.36 -21.87
C VAL A 706 -2.08 42.00 -21.48
N THR A 707 -1.21 43.00 -21.42
CA THR A 707 0.24 42.84 -21.24
C THR A 707 0.64 42.69 -19.77
N ASP A 708 1.86 42.19 -19.57
CA ASP A 708 2.42 41.70 -18.30
C ASP A 708 2.20 42.61 -17.08
N LYS A 709 1.85 41.98 -15.95
CA LYS A 709 2.26 42.44 -14.62
C LYS A 709 2.27 41.34 -13.55
N GLU A 710 3.50 40.98 -13.19
CA GLU A 710 4.03 40.35 -11.97
C GLU A 710 3.03 39.92 -10.87
N ILE A 711 3.08 38.63 -10.51
CA ILE A 711 2.49 38.04 -9.30
C ILE A 711 3.62 37.63 -8.33
N PRO A 712 3.61 38.08 -7.07
CA PRO A 712 4.29 37.43 -5.95
C PRO A 712 3.29 36.71 -5.01
N PRO A 713 3.72 35.73 -4.18
CA PRO A 713 2.89 34.55 -3.94
C PRO A 713 2.51 34.22 -2.49
N GLU A 714 1.59 33.25 -2.38
CA GLU A 714 1.46 32.20 -1.34
C GLU A 714 1.03 32.51 0.12
N LYS A 715 0.32 31.51 0.68
CA LYS A 715 0.23 31.04 2.10
C LYS A 715 -0.09 32.10 3.19
N GLY A 716 -0.90 31.82 4.20
CA GLY A 716 -1.59 30.60 4.60
C GLY A 716 -1.80 30.54 6.13
N LYS A 717 -2.85 29.83 6.54
CA LYS A 717 -2.84 28.74 7.54
C LYS A 717 -1.96 28.84 8.82
N ASP A 718 -2.53 29.43 9.87
CA ASP A 718 -3.09 28.87 11.19
C ASP A 718 -1.69 28.44 13.84
N ASP A 719 -1.92 27.75 15.01
CA ASP A 719 -2.60 26.53 15.46
C ASP A 719 -2.55 26.43 17.00
N GLU A 720 -3.51 25.69 17.57
CA GLU A 720 -3.37 24.84 18.78
C GLU A 720 -2.94 25.40 20.16
N GLY A 721 -3.40 24.67 21.19
CA GLY A 721 -2.56 24.29 22.35
C GLY A 721 -3.26 24.36 23.70
N GLY A 722 -3.15 23.39 24.61
CA GLY A 722 -2.99 21.92 24.46
C GLY A 722 -4.07 21.22 25.31
N GLU A 723 -3.91 20.04 25.94
CA GLU A 723 -2.82 19.02 26.11
C GLU A 723 -3.52 17.68 26.52
N GLY A 724 -2.95 16.46 26.54
CA GLY A 724 -1.63 15.90 26.17
C GLY A 724 -1.38 14.50 26.81
N GLY A 725 -0.78 13.55 26.08
CA GLY A 725 -0.49 12.14 26.50
C GLY A 725 -1.26 11.08 25.68
N ASP A 726 -0.77 9.88 25.37
CA ASP A 726 0.43 9.13 25.80
C ASP A 726 1.68 9.28 24.87
N ASP A 727 2.76 8.58 25.23
CA ASP A 727 4.04 8.46 24.50
C ASP A 727 3.99 7.66 23.17
N ASP A 728 5.12 7.66 22.45
CA ASP A 728 5.44 6.88 21.23
C ASP A 728 4.91 7.41 19.88
N VAL A 729 4.63 8.72 19.78
CA VAL A 729 4.36 9.38 18.48
C VAL A 729 5.59 10.14 17.93
N LEU A 730 6.44 10.72 18.79
CA LEU A 730 7.65 11.43 18.34
C LEU A 730 8.88 10.51 18.10
N SER A 731 8.74 9.22 18.37
CA SER A 731 9.66 8.17 17.94
C SER A 731 9.55 7.88 16.44
N ARG A 732 8.33 7.90 15.90
CA ARG A 732 7.99 7.48 14.52
C ARG A 732 8.14 8.64 13.52
N PHE A 733 7.65 9.82 13.87
CA PHE A 733 7.54 10.98 12.97
C PHE A 733 8.83 11.82 12.80
N TRP A 734 10.00 11.28 13.18
CA TRP A 734 11.33 11.81 12.81
C TRP A 734 12.13 10.84 11.90
N PHE A 735 11.47 9.76 11.46
CA PHE A 735 12.00 8.69 10.60
C PHE A 735 11.03 8.32 9.48
N GLU A 736 9.72 8.35 9.72
CA GLU A 736 8.71 8.22 8.67
C GLU A 736 8.01 9.58 8.42
N ILE A 737 8.45 10.25 7.35
CA ILE A 737 7.59 11.10 6.51
C ILE A 737 7.72 10.52 5.09
N ASP A 738 6.79 9.65 4.71
CA ASP A 738 6.61 9.08 3.36
C ASP A 738 7.92 8.69 2.63
N GLY A 739 8.82 7.99 3.34
CA GLY A 739 10.07 7.44 2.79
C GLY A 739 11.14 8.46 2.37
N GLN A 740 10.91 9.76 2.56
CA GLN A 740 11.86 10.79 2.12
C GLN A 740 12.93 11.05 3.19
N GLU A 741 14.19 11.04 2.77
CA GLU A 741 15.28 11.50 3.63
C GLU A 741 15.11 12.97 3.98
N VAL A 742 15.33 13.31 5.25
CA VAL A 742 15.53 14.71 5.66
C VAL A 742 16.97 15.09 5.28
N GLU A 743 17.15 15.32 3.97
CA GLU A 743 18.35 15.94 3.42
C GLU A 743 18.54 17.28 4.15
N GLN A 744 19.70 17.41 4.79
CA GLN A 744 20.05 18.62 5.52
C GLN A 744 20.81 19.53 4.56
N ASP A 745 20.45 20.80 4.52
CA ASP A 745 21.27 21.82 3.86
C ASP A 745 21.99 22.69 4.90
N ASP A 746 22.99 23.42 4.43
CA ASP A 746 23.77 24.37 5.23
C ASP A 746 23.14 25.79 5.21
N GLU A 747 21.84 25.91 4.93
CA GLU A 747 21.12 27.18 4.81
C GLU A 747 20.14 27.43 5.97
N PRO A 748 20.27 28.55 6.73
CA PRO A 748 19.46 28.78 7.92
C PRO A 748 17.96 28.91 7.63
N ASN A 749 17.18 27.96 8.15
CA ASN A 749 15.73 27.95 8.21
C ASN A 749 15.17 29.21 8.88
N LYS A 750 13.95 29.62 8.56
CA LYS A 750 13.26 30.72 9.27
C LYS A 750 12.54 30.20 10.52
N PHE A 751 12.26 31.10 11.46
CA PHE A 751 11.33 30.83 12.56
C PHE A 751 10.46 32.05 12.88
N CYS A 752 9.28 31.80 13.46
CA CYS A 752 8.50 32.80 14.19
C CYS A 752 8.27 32.34 15.64
N TYR A 753 8.06 33.31 16.52
CA TYR A 753 7.62 33.09 17.89
C TYR A 753 6.43 34.01 18.16
N GLN A 754 5.27 33.40 18.41
CA GLN A 754 3.98 34.08 18.51
C GLN A 754 3.33 33.76 19.86
N HIS A 755 2.68 34.74 20.46
CA HIS A 755 1.77 34.48 21.58
C HIS A 755 0.38 34.16 21.05
N HIS A 756 -0.23 33.13 21.63
CA HIS A 756 -1.55 32.63 21.32
C HIS A 756 -2.41 32.76 22.59
N VAL A 757 -3.43 33.62 22.54
CA VAL A 757 -4.39 33.82 23.63
C VAL A 757 -5.73 33.19 23.23
N ARG A 758 -6.21 32.20 23.99
CA ARG A 758 -7.51 31.53 23.77
C ARG A 758 -8.44 31.66 24.98
N GLY A 759 -9.75 31.63 24.74
CA GLY A 759 -10.75 31.78 25.82
C GLY A 759 -11.37 33.19 25.91
N ILE A 760 -11.37 33.93 24.80
CA ILE A 760 -11.76 35.35 24.74
C ILE A 760 -12.94 35.57 23.76
N MET A 761 -13.41 36.81 23.60
CA MET A 761 -14.45 37.19 22.65
C MET A 761 -13.87 37.88 21.42
N MET A 762 -14.48 37.67 20.24
CA MET A 762 -14.21 38.49 19.06
C MET A 762 -14.50 39.98 19.36
N PRO A 763 -13.78 40.95 18.76
CA PRO A 763 -13.98 42.36 19.05
C PRO A 763 -15.42 42.87 18.86
N ASP A 764 -16.15 42.36 17.85
CA ASP A 764 -17.56 42.73 17.65
C ASP A 764 -18.51 42.06 18.65
N THR A 765 -18.13 40.89 19.20
CA THR A 765 -18.83 40.29 20.34
C THR A 765 -18.64 41.14 21.60
N VAL A 766 -17.43 41.67 21.86
CA VAL A 766 -17.21 42.61 22.97
C VAL A 766 -18.08 43.85 22.81
N LYS A 767 -18.15 44.47 21.62
CA LYS A 767 -19.06 45.61 21.36
C LYS A 767 -20.54 45.27 21.60
N ARG A 768 -20.96 44.04 21.27
CA ARG A 768 -22.33 43.57 21.56
C ARG A 768 -22.56 43.41 23.06
N VAL A 769 -21.60 42.82 23.78
CA VAL A 769 -21.65 42.58 25.22
C VAL A 769 -21.62 43.90 26.00
N GLN A 770 -20.71 44.82 25.69
CA GLN A 770 -20.68 46.21 26.19
C GLN A 770 -22.08 46.84 26.17
N LYS A 771 -22.73 46.82 25.02
CA LYS A 771 -24.05 47.42 24.83
C LYS A 771 -25.14 46.78 25.70
N ILE A 772 -25.07 45.47 25.93
CA ILE A 772 -26.03 44.74 26.78
C ILE A 772 -25.74 45.03 28.26
N LEU A 773 -24.47 45.04 28.69
CA LEU A 773 -24.09 45.36 30.08
C LEU A 773 -24.54 46.77 30.48
N LEU A 774 -24.35 47.76 29.60
CA LEU A 774 -24.82 49.15 29.79
C LEU A 774 -26.35 49.32 29.72
N GLN A 775 -27.10 48.29 29.32
CA GLN A 775 -28.57 48.26 29.38
C GLN A 775 -29.12 47.61 30.65
N GLY A 776 -28.29 46.85 31.38
CA GLY A 776 -28.64 46.21 32.63
C GLY A 776 -29.73 45.13 32.52
N GLY A 777 -30.33 44.78 33.66
CA GLY A 777 -31.40 43.80 33.75
C GLY A 777 -30.99 42.34 33.53
N GLU A 778 -31.98 41.48 33.32
CA GLU A 778 -31.80 40.01 33.28
C GLU A 778 -30.90 39.54 32.13
N GLU A 779 -30.95 40.20 30.97
CA GLU A 779 -30.11 39.85 29.81
C GLU A 779 -28.63 40.21 30.04
N ALA A 780 -28.35 41.28 30.79
CA ALA A 780 -26.98 41.60 31.23
C ALA A 780 -26.44 40.57 32.24
N GLU A 781 -27.25 40.14 33.21
CA GLU A 781 -26.87 39.07 34.16
C GLU A 781 -26.66 37.72 33.45
N LYS A 782 -27.46 37.43 32.42
CA LYS A 782 -27.33 36.23 31.57
C LYS A 782 -26.03 36.27 30.76
N VAL A 783 -25.76 37.34 30.01
CA VAL A 783 -24.53 37.50 29.22
C VAL A 783 -23.28 37.49 30.11
N TRP A 784 -23.35 38.08 31.32
CA TRP A 784 -22.28 37.99 32.32
C TRP A 784 -21.92 36.55 32.69
N LYS A 785 -22.92 35.68 32.88
CA LYS A 785 -22.74 34.25 33.16
C LYS A 785 -22.29 33.47 31.93
N GLU A 786 -22.83 33.77 30.76
CA GLU A 786 -22.54 33.12 29.47
C GLU A 786 -21.05 33.22 29.09
N PHE A 787 -20.48 34.42 29.17
CA PHE A 787 -19.07 34.66 28.86
C PHE A 787 -18.13 34.53 30.08
N GLY A 788 -18.67 34.26 31.27
CA GLY A 788 -17.89 34.06 32.50
C GLY A 788 -17.17 35.31 33.01
N LEU A 789 -17.79 36.48 32.85
CA LEU A 789 -17.21 37.78 33.17
C LEU A 789 -16.94 37.96 34.67
N ALA A 790 -16.01 38.87 34.99
CA ALA A 790 -15.68 39.23 36.37
C ALA A 790 -15.30 40.72 36.50
N THR A 791 -15.52 41.28 37.68
CA THR A 791 -14.98 42.59 38.07
C THR A 791 -13.59 42.43 38.70
N LEU A 792 -12.59 43.11 38.13
CA LEU A 792 -11.23 43.15 38.64
C LEU A 792 -11.17 44.02 39.92
N THR A 793 -10.84 43.40 41.07
CA THR A 793 -10.95 44.04 42.39
C THR A 793 -9.78 44.98 42.73
N ILE A 794 -8.61 44.75 42.14
CA ILE A 794 -7.38 45.54 42.25
C ILE A 794 -6.94 46.10 40.89
N PRO A 795 -6.02 47.08 40.80
CA PRO A 795 -5.45 47.52 39.52
C PRO A 795 -4.70 46.39 38.80
N VAL A 796 -4.75 46.35 37.46
CA VAL A 796 -4.12 45.27 36.68
C VAL A 796 -2.60 45.21 36.85
N GLU A 797 -1.93 46.36 36.99
CA GLU A 797 -0.49 46.43 37.28
C GLU A 797 -0.14 45.86 38.67
N GLU A 798 -1.02 46.01 39.65
CA GLU A 798 -0.84 45.39 40.98
C GLU A 798 -1.02 43.86 40.89
N LEU A 799 -1.95 43.38 40.05
CA LEU A 799 -2.12 41.96 39.77
C LEU A 799 -0.89 41.38 39.03
N LYS A 800 -0.38 42.06 38.01
CA LYS A 800 0.83 41.65 37.25
C LYS A 800 2.05 41.56 38.17
N GLN A 801 2.24 42.52 39.07
CA GLN A 801 3.31 42.45 40.09
C GLN A 801 3.12 41.28 41.05
N LYS A 802 1.88 41.01 41.51
CA LYS A 802 1.58 39.86 42.39
C LYS A 802 1.74 38.50 41.70
N VAL A 803 1.43 38.40 40.40
CA VAL A 803 1.62 37.18 39.61
C VAL A 803 3.10 36.87 39.39
N ARG A 804 3.93 37.87 39.06
CA ARG A 804 5.39 37.70 38.95
C ARG A 804 6.06 37.31 40.27
N ALA A 805 5.57 37.85 41.39
CA ALA A 805 6.07 37.50 42.73
C ALA A 805 5.59 36.13 43.25
N ALA A 806 4.74 35.40 42.52
CA ALA A 806 4.11 34.16 42.97
C ALA A 806 4.94 32.91 42.67
N LYS A 807 4.81 31.85 43.47
CA LYS A 807 5.30 30.52 43.07
C LYS A 807 4.37 29.92 42.00
N PRO A 808 4.84 29.00 41.13
CA PRO A 808 4.03 28.46 40.03
C PRO A 808 2.66 27.89 40.42
N GLY A 809 2.53 27.27 41.60
CA GLY A 809 1.24 26.77 42.11
C GLY A 809 0.32 27.82 42.75
N GLU A 810 0.79 29.05 42.96
CA GLU A 810 0.06 30.13 43.64
C GLU A 810 -0.64 31.07 42.63
N VAL A 811 -0.11 31.18 41.39
CA VAL A 811 -0.56 32.09 40.32
C VAL A 811 -2.07 32.06 40.10
N SER A 812 -2.66 30.89 39.81
CA SER A 812 -4.10 30.78 39.53
C SER A 812 -4.99 31.10 40.74
N SER A 813 -4.48 30.97 41.96
CA SER A 813 -5.20 31.40 43.18
C SER A 813 -5.23 32.93 43.29
N ILE A 814 -4.08 33.58 43.05
CA ILE A 814 -3.93 35.05 43.08
C ILE A 814 -4.83 35.71 42.02
N ILE A 815 -4.84 35.18 40.80
CA ILE A 815 -5.72 35.68 39.72
C ILE A 815 -7.19 35.50 40.10
N ASN A 816 -7.60 34.34 40.63
CA ASN A 816 -8.99 34.11 41.03
C ASN A 816 -9.42 34.99 42.22
N GLN A 817 -8.52 35.36 43.13
CA GLN A 817 -8.80 36.31 44.23
C GLN A 817 -8.97 37.76 43.74
N ALA A 818 -8.43 38.10 42.57
CA ALA A 818 -8.56 39.42 41.96
C ALA A 818 -9.84 39.59 41.11
N LEU A 819 -10.64 38.52 40.92
CA LEU A 819 -11.77 38.49 39.98
C LEU A 819 -13.09 38.17 40.70
N ASP A 820 -13.91 39.19 40.99
CA ASP A 820 -15.26 38.98 41.51
C ASP A 820 -16.22 38.61 40.35
N LYS A 821 -16.63 37.34 40.31
CA LYS A 821 -17.57 36.82 39.31
C LYS A 821 -19.03 37.17 39.59
N LYS A 822 -19.35 37.85 40.69
CA LYS A 822 -20.71 38.29 40.99
C LYS A 822 -21.11 39.42 40.04
N PHE A 823 -22.29 39.29 39.42
CA PHE A 823 -22.88 40.37 38.62
C PHE A 823 -23.16 41.60 39.52
N PRO A 824 -22.67 42.81 39.17
CA PRO A 824 -22.75 43.99 40.05
C PRO A 824 -24.13 44.64 40.07
N GLY A 825 -24.97 44.44 39.03
CA GLY A 825 -26.26 45.11 38.85
C GLY A 825 -26.20 46.12 37.71
N GLU A 826 -26.42 47.40 38.01
CA GLU A 826 -26.22 48.49 37.06
C GLU A 826 -24.71 48.70 36.79
N ILE A 827 -24.34 48.97 35.54
CA ILE A 827 -22.95 49.09 35.06
C ILE A 827 -22.83 50.37 34.26
N GLU A 828 -21.91 51.26 34.63
CA GLU A 828 -21.63 52.49 33.90
C GLU A 828 -20.46 52.33 32.91
N VAL A 829 -20.37 53.24 31.93
CA VAL A 829 -19.25 53.26 30.96
C VAL A 829 -17.89 53.34 31.65
N ALA A 830 -17.84 53.97 32.83
CA ALA A 830 -16.63 54.10 33.63
C ALA A 830 -16.16 52.79 34.30
N ASP A 831 -17.02 51.77 34.38
CA ASP A 831 -16.74 50.48 35.04
C ASP A 831 -16.23 49.41 34.08
N LEU A 832 -16.51 49.56 32.77
CA LEU A 832 -16.09 48.64 31.71
C LEU A 832 -14.58 48.31 31.75
N LYS A 833 -13.74 49.30 32.06
CA LYS A 833 -12.28 49.18 32.27
C LYS A 833 -11.85 48.30 33.47
N ARG A 834 -12.81 47.75 34.21
CA ARG A 834 -12.62 46.79 35.31
C ARG A 834 -13.36 45.48 35.06
N ILE A 835 -14.22 45.39 34.06
CA ILE A 835 -14.92 44.16 33.71
C ILE A 835 -14.06 43.42 32.68
N VAL A 836 -13.78 42.15 32.95
CA VAL A 836 -12.85 41.34 32.15
C VAL A 836 -13.38 39.94 31.88
N GLN A 837 -12.94 39.36 30.76
CA GLN A 837 -12.98 37.91 30.52
C GLN A 837 -11.57 37.34 30.70
N ARG A 838 -11.44 36.19 31.39
CA ARG A 838 -10.16 35.50 31.58
C ARG A 838 -9.96 34.42 30.51
N GLY A 839 -8.99 34.64 29.63
CA GLY A 839 -8.41 33.62 28.74
C GLY A 839 -7.14 32.98 29.32
N ASN A 840 -6.57 32.03 28.57
CA ASN A 840 -5.24 31.47 28.79
C ASN A 840 -4.30 31.93 27.66
N CYS A 841 -3.00 32.01 27.95
CA CYS A 841 -1.99 32.44 26.98
C CYS A 841 -0.80 31.49 27.00
N HIS A 842 -0.32 31.09 25.82
CA HIS A 842 0.94 30.37 25.65
C HIS A 842 1.72 30.90 24.43
N GLY A 843 3.01 30.60 24.37
CA GLY A 843 3.92 31.08 23.33
C GLY A 843 4.39 29.92 22.45
N ASP A 844 4.13 30.02 21.16
CA ASP A 844 4.45 29.00 20.17
C ASP A 844 5.67 29.41 19.34
N LEU A 845 6.72 28.59 19.37
CA LEU A 845 7.89 28.67 18.50
C LEU A 845 7.65 27.77 17.29
N ARG A 846 7.79 28.31 16.08
CA ARG A 846 7.57 27.58 14.81
C ARG A 846 8.78 27.76 13.91
N ILE A 847 9.43 26.67 13.51
CA ILE A 847 10.70 26.66 12.76
C ILE A 847 10.52 25.88 11.46
N GLU A 848 10.98 26.37 10.31
CA GLU A 848 10.92 25.63 9.04
C GLU A 848 11.70 24.30 9.11
N ALA A 849 11.10 23.23 8.60
CA ALA A 849 11.73 21.91 8.51
C ALA A 849 12.38 21.71 7.12
N PRO A 850 13.71 21.43 7.04
CA PRO A 850 14.35 21.02 5.78
C PRO A 850 13.88 19.62 5.34
N PRO A 851 14.14 19.20 4.08
CA PRO A 851 14.74 19.98 3.00
C PRO A 851 13.76 20.97 2.35
N LYS A 852 12.53 20.53 2.06
CA LYS A 852 11.56 21.27 1.23
C LYS A 852 10.99 22.53 1.87
N ARG A 853 11.11 22.70 3.20
CA ARG A 853 10.56 23.84 3.97
C ARG A 853 9.04 24.02 3.79
N GLU A 854 8.32 22.91 3.61
CA GLU A 854 6.85 22.89 3.43
C GLU A 854 6.07 22.86 4.76
N PHE A 855 6.74 22.49 5.85
CA PHE A 855 6.17 22.30 7.18
C PHE A 855 7.03 22.97 8.26
N LEU A 856 6.43 23.21 9.43
CA LEU A 856 7.08 23.81 10.59
C LEU A 856 7.14 22.83 11.76
N LEU A 857 8.30 22.76 12.41
CA LEU A 857 8.48 22.20 13.75
C LEU A 857 7.85 23.15 14.77
N GLY A 858 6.72 22.75 15.36
CA GLY A 858 6.04 23.50 16.41
C GLY A 858 6.52 23.11 17.81
N ILE A 859 6.85 24.10 18.64
CA ILE A 859 7.17 23.92 20.06
C ILE A 859 6.42 24.97 20.88
N THR A 860 5.37 24.53 21.59
CA THR A 860 4.74 25.37 22.62
C THR A 860 5.67 25.46 23.82
N GLN A 861 6.14 26.67 24.11
CA GLN A 861 6.78 26.97 25.39
C GLN A 861 5.66 27.09 26.44
N ALA A 862 5.76 26.36 27.55
CA ALA A 862 4.70 26.32 28.55
C ALA A 862 4.75 27.57 29.45
N VAL A 863 4.15 28.64 28.94
CA VAL A 863 3.97 29.91 29.65
C VAL A 863 3.05 29.68 30.85
N VAL A 864 3.41 30.23 32.00
CA VAL A 864 2.52 30.25 33.17
C VAL A 864 1.57 31.44 33.03
N GLY A 865 0.80 31.44 31.93
CA GLY A 865 0.10 32.61 31.40
C GLY A 865 -1.42 32.52 31.47
N SER A 866 -2.04 33.57 31.99
CA SER A 866 -3.45 33.87 31.71
C SER A 866 -3.55 35.25 31.07
N ALA A 867 -4.65 35.50 30.34
CA ALA A 867 -4.91 36.79 29.74
C ALA A 867 -6.22 37.37 30.27
N LEU A 868 -6.32 38.69 30.37
CA LEU A 868 -7.56 39.41 30.63
C LEU A 868 -7.92 40.25 29.42
N GLN A 869 -9.04 39.95 28.75
CA GLN A 869 -9.64 40.85 27.77
C GLN A 869 -10.56 41.83 28.51
N PHE A 870 -10.33 43.13 28.34
CA PHE A 870 -11.10 44.18 28.99
C PHE A 870 -12.35 44.56 28.21
N MET A 871 -13.39 45.02 28.91
CA MET A 871 -14.67 45.37 28.30
C MET A 871 -14.80 46.84 27.93
N ASP A 872 -13.76 47.69 28.04
CA ASP A 872 -13.77 49.07 27.52
C ASP A 872 -13.24 49.19 26.08
N ASP A 873 -12.10 48.58 25.76
CA ASP A 873 -11.61 48.43 24.37
C ASP A 873 -11.70 46.95 23.92
N PRO A 874 -12.47 46.62 22.87
CA PRO A 874 -12.54 45.28 22.27
C PRO A 874 -11.23 44.59 21.90
N LYS A 875 -10.13 45.32 21.69
CA LYS A 875 -8.79 44.77 21.43
C LYS A 875 -7.85 44.79 22.65
N HIS A 876 -8.24 45.36 23.81
CA HIS A 876 -7.35 45.43 24.97
C HIS A 876 -7.27 44.09 25.71
N ILE A 877 -6.09 43.49 25.63
CA ILE A 877 -5.73 42.23 26.30
C ILE A 877 -4.48 42.48 27.15
N GLU A 878 -4.51 42.04 28.41
CA GLU A 878 -3.37 42.08 29.33
C GLU A 878 -2.92 40.67 29.69
N GLU A 879 -1.64 40.37 29.45
CA GLU A 879 -1.01 39.12 29.88
C GLU A 879 -0.64 39.15 31.37
N LEU A 880 -0.91 38.04 32.04
CA LEU A 880 -0.61 37.76 33.44
C LEU A 880 0.32 36.54 33.51
N GLY A 881 1.63 36.79 33.48
CA GLY A 881 2.67 35.76 33.54
C GLY A 881 4.10 36.33 33.51
N GLU A 882 5.06 35.41 33.38
CA GLU A 882 6.48 35.66 33.05
C GLU A 882 6.82 34.79 31.84
N GLU A 883 7.43 35.40 30.80
CA GLU A 883 7.74 34.70 29.56
C GLU A 883 9.16 34.15 29.57
N LYS A 884 9.31 32.97 30.16
CA LYS A 884 10.60 32.36 30.49
C LYS A 884 11.51 32.10 29.29
N PHE A 885 10.96 31.91 28.09
CA PHE A 885 11.75 31.74 26.87
C PHE A 885 12.37 33.07 26.42
N ILE A 886 11.58 34.16 26.36
CA ILE A 886 12.05 35.49 25.93
C ILE A 886 12.80 36.24 27.04
N GLU A 887 12.55 35.91 28.30
CA GLU A 887 13.31 36.40 29.46
C GLU A 887 14.64 35.64 29.66
N GLY A 888 14.82 34.50 28.99
CA GLY A 888 16.06 33.72 29.01
C GLY A 888 16.32 32.97 30.32
N ALA A 889 15.27 32.40 30.93
CA ALA A 889 15.36 31.64 32.17
C ALA A 889 16.26 30.39 32.04
N GLU A 890 16.76 29.85 33.16
CA GLU A 890 17.63 28.66 33.11
C GLU A 890 16.92 27.40 32.60
N GLN A 891 15.61 27.28 32.85
CA GLN A 891 14.75 26.22 32.31
C GLN A 891 13.26 26.58 32.40
N TRP A 892 12.46 26.04 31.49
CA TRP A 892 11.00 26.13 31.47
C TRP A 892 10.39 24.83 30.90
N PRO A 893 9.12 24.48 31.21
CA PRO A 893 8.46 23.34 30.56
C PRO A 893 8.08 23.69 29.12
N ALA A 894 7.93 22.69 28.27
CA ALA A 894 7.49 22.84 26.89
C ALA A 894 6.70 21.59 26.44
N ALA A 895 5.96 21.74 25.35
CA ALA A 895 5.36 20.65 24.60
C ALA A 895 5.79 20.75 23.13
N LEU A 896 6.25 19.64 22.57
CA LEU A 896 6.45 19.52 21.12
C LEU A 896 5.08 19.29 20.47
N LYS A 897 4.79 20.04 19.41
CA LYS A 897 3.57 19.92 18.60
C LYS A 897 3.83 18.99 17.41
N TYR A 898 2.76 18.63 16.69
CA TYR A 898 2.89 18.01 15.37
C TYR A 898 3.47 19.00 14.35
N PHE A 899 3.86 18.52 13.17
CA PHE A 899 4.24 19.39 12.07
C PHE A 899 3.08 20.30 11.68
N GLN A 900 3.33 21.61 11.69
CA GLN A 900 2.32 22.62 11.39
C GLN A 900 2.51 23.16 9.97
N PRO A 901 1.44 23.58 9.26
CA PRO A 901 1.54 24.24 7.96
C PRO A 901 2.52 25.43 7.93
N TYR A 902 3.28 25.58 6.84
CA TYR A 902 4.23 26.70 6.64
C TYR A 902 3.62 28.09 6.89
N GLY A 903 2.35 28.29 6.53
CA GLY A 903 1.68 29.59 6.61
C GLY A 903 1.70 30.25 8.00
N TRP A 904 1.75 29.45 9.07
CA TRP A 904 1.81 29.93 10.44
C TRP A 904 3.05 30.77 10.75
N LEU A 905 4.15 30.55 10.00
CA LEU A 905 5.35 31.37 10.00
C LEU A 905 5.05 32.86 9.70
N THR A 906 4.03 33.09 8.87
CA THR A 906 3.64 34.40 8.32
C THR A 906 2.25 34.88 8.75
N LEU A 907 1.52 34.14 9.60
CA LEU A 907 0.15 34.48 10.04
C LEU A 907 0.01 35.92 10.54
N VAL A 908 0.94 36.38 11.38
CA VAL A 908 0.90 37.72 11.98
C VAL A 908 2.25 38.40 11.84
N ASP A 909 2.22 39.68 11.48
CA ASP A 909 3.39 40.54 11.44
C ASP A 909 3.38 41.60 12.58
N TRP A 910 4.43 42.41 12.61
CA TRP A 910 4.78 43.32 13.69
C TRP A 910 3.70 44.36 14.07
N GLY A 911 2.95 44.06 15.13
CA GLY A 911 1.98 44.97 15.75
C GLY A 911 0.53 44.72 15.34
N GLU A 912 0.28 43.74 14.47
CA GLU A 912 -1.05 43.27 14.13
C GLU A 912 -1.53 42.16 15.07
N TYR A 913 -2.83 41.86 14.98
CA TYR A 913 -3.52 40.82 15.75
C TYR A 913 -4.39 40.00 14.80
N GLU A 914 -4.12 38.70 14.68
CA GLU A 914 -4.95 37.79 13.86
C GLU A 914 -5.96 37.05 14.75
N TRP A 915 -7.25 37.08 14.38
CA TRP A 915 -8.37 36.71 15.27
C TRP A 915 -9.13 35.49 14.76
N SER A 916 -9.06 34.40 15.51
CA SER A 916 -9.76 33.14 15.21
C SER A 916 -11.11 33.08 15.95
N PRO A 917 -12.27 33.01 15.25
CA PRO A 917 -13.58 32.99 15.88
C PRO A 917 -13.89 31.64 16.58
N PRO A 918 -14.93 31.57 17.43
CA PRO A 918 -15.32 30.33 18.10
C PRO A 918 -15.53 29.15 17.12
N GLY A 919 -14.81 28.05 17.34
CA GLY A 919 -14.82 26.86 16.49
C GLY A 919 -13.73 26.80 15.42
N ASP A 920 -13.09 27.93 15.07
CA ASP A 920 -11.97 27.97 14.13
C ASP A 920 -10.63 27.65 14.82
N VAL A 921 -9.56 27.61 14.03
CA VAL A 921 -8.29 26.99 14.41
C VAL A 921 -7.57 27.82 15.49
N GLY A 922 -7.18 27.15 16.59
CA GLY A 922 -6.65 27.77 17.81
C GLY A 922 -7.71 28.23 18.82
N ALA A 923 -8.91 28.59 18.36
CA ALA A 923 -10.03 28.96 19.23
C ALA A 923 -10.57 27.79 20.05
N THR A 924 -11.54 28.07 20.93
CA THR A 924 -12.37 27.01 21.52
C THR A 924 -13.73 26.98 20.81
N LYS A 925 -14.47 25.88 20.97
CA LYS A 925 -15.84 25.72 20.44
C LYS A 925 -16.78 26.91 20.75
N ASN A 926 -16.57 27.59 21.87
CA ASN A 926 -17.48 28.64 22.38
C ASN A 926 -16.83 30.03 22.49
N THR A 927 -15.51 30.15 22.32
CA THR A 927 -14.76 31.40 22.55
C THR A 927 -13.62 31.55 21.54
N ALA A 928 -13.39 32.77 21.08
CA ALA A 928 -12.32 33.11 20.15
C ALA A 928 -10.91 32.86 20.73
N ALA A 929 -9.94 32.94 19.82
CA ALA A 929 -8.53 33.14 20.11
C ALA A 929 -7.96 34.31 19.30
N VAL A 930 -6.78 34.78 19.69
CA VAL A 930 -5.99 35.76 18.93
C VAL A 930 -4.51 35.40 18.98
N PHE A 931 -3.81 35.69 17.89
CA PHE A 931 -2.36 35.50 17.74
C PHE A 931 -1.67 36.86 17.52
N TYR A 932 -0.45 37.00 18.04
CA TYR A 932 0.43 38.13 17.70
C TYR A 932 1.93 37.77 17.78
N LEU A 933 2.73 38.45 16.96
CA LEU A 933 4.15 38.18 16.79
C LEU A 933 5.00 38.82 17.90
N VAL A 934 5.82 38.00 18.58
CA VAL A 934 6.78 38.45 19.61
C VAL A 934 8.18 38.60 19.03
N ASP A 935 8.64 37.63 18.23
CA ASP A 935 9.84 37.76 17.41
C ASP A 935 9.85 36.78 16.23
N LYS A 936 10.77 36.99 15.29
CA LYS A 936 11.06 36.07 14.18
C LYS A 936 12.56 36.09 13.88
N GLY A 937 13.03 35.24 12.98
CA GLY A 937 14.43 35.22 12.60
C GLY A 937 14.87 33.96 11.89
N GLN A 938 16.14 33.61 12.07
CA GLN A 938 16.75 32.39 11.50
C GLN A 938 17.00 31.34 12.59
N ALA A 939 16.90 30.07 12.22
CA ALA A 939 17.07 28.90 13.06
C ALA A 939 17.95 27.87 12.34
N ILE A 940 18.82 27.19 13.09
CA ILE A 940 19.64 26.08 12.60
C ILE A 940 19.38 24.88 13.51
N LEU A 941 19.03 23.74 12.93
CA LEU A 941 18.77 22.51 13.68
C LEU A 941 20.10 21.81 13.98
N GLY A 942 20.42 21.62 15.26
CA GLY A 942 21.59 20.86 15.68
C GLY A 942 21.32 19.35 15.74
N VAL A 943 21.96 18.65 16.67
CA VAL A 943 21.69 17.23 16.92
C VAL A 943 20.27 17.04 17.45
N GLN A 944 19.51 16.12 16.85
CA GLN A 944 18.17 15.74 17.29
C GLN A 944 18.19 14.29 17.79
N LYS A 945 17.33 13.96 18.75
CA LYS A 945 17.14 12.62 19.31
C LYS A 945 15.72 12.45 19.84
N HIS A 946 15.31 11.21 20.06
CA HIS A 946 14.05 10.86 20.73
C HIS A 946 13.84 11.49 22.12
N ASP A 947 14.91 11.91 22.80
CA ASP A 947 14.94 12.50 24.14
C ASP A 947 15.56 13.92 24.20
N PHE A 948 16.08 14.45 23.09
CA PHE A 948 16.91 15.67 23.05
C PHE A 948 16.79 16.39 21.70
N HIS A 949 16.49 17.69 21.71
CA HIS A 949 16.50 18.53 20.50
C HIS A 949 17.40 19.75 20.69
N GLU A 950 18.29 20.02 19.75
CA GLU A 950 19.17 21.21 19.72
C GLU A 950 18.75 22.17 18.60
N VAL A 951 18.61 23.46 18.91
CA VAL A 951 18.35 24.51 17.90
C VAL A 951 19.16 25.76 18.23
N PHE A 952 19.76 26.37 17.21
CA PHE A 952 20.41 27.68 17.32
C PHE A 952 19.48 28.75 16.74
N LEU A 953 19.04 29.70 17.57
CA LEU A 953 18.08 30.74 17.17
C LEU A 953 18.78 32.09 17.00
N ILE A 954 18.35 32.86 16.00
CA ILE A 954 18.89 34.18 15.64
C ILE A 954 17.74 35.16 15.52
N PHE A 955 17.37 35.76 16.67
CA PHE A 955 16.24 36.68 16.80
C PHE A 955 16.46 38.00 16.04
N GLU A 956 15.44 38.48 15.34
CA GLU A 956 15.45 39.74 14.58
C GLU A 956 15.49 40.95 15.53
N ARG A 957 14.64 40.98 16.57
CA ARG A 957 14.65 42.06 17.57
C ARG A 957 15.47 41.72 18.81
N ASN A 958 15.20 40.58 19.45
CA ASN A 958 15.80 40.18 20.73
C ASN A 958 17.20 39.57 20.60
N LYS A 959 18.10 40.24 19.84
CA LYS A 959 19.45 39.79 19.43
C LYS A 959 20.39 39.33 20.56
N LYS A 960 20.07 39.61 21.82
CA LYS A 960 20.82 39.12 23.01
C LYS A 960 20.46 37.69 23.41
N LEU A 961 19.27 37.22 23.03
CA LEU A 961 18.80 35.87 23.27
C LEU A 961 19.41 34.88 22.27
N SER A 962 19.74 35.35 21.07
CA SER A 962 20.33 34.54 19.99
C SER A 962 21.47 33.66 20.47
N GLY A 963 21.51 32.42 19.97
CA GLY A 963 22.42 31.39 20.44
C GLY A 963 21.76 30.01 20.50
N ARG A 964 22.42 29.09 21.20
CA ARG A 964 22.01 27.69 21.37
C ARG A 964 20.88 27.55 22.40
N TYR A 965 19.87 26.77 22.03
CA TYR A 965 18.76 26.29 22.85
C TYR A 965 18.68 24.77 22.78
N ILE A 966 18.22 24.12 23.84
CA ILE A 966 17.96 22.68 23.87
C ILE A 966 16.61 22.38 24.54
N TRP A 967 15.93 21.33 24.09
CA TRP A 967 14.78 20.73 24.76
C TRP A 967 15.12 19.28 25.13
N THR A 968 14.92 18.91 26.40
CA THR A 968 15.27 17.58 26.91
C THR A 968 14.07 16.90 27.55
N LYS A 969 13.78 15.66 27.17
CA LYS A 969 12.70 14.85 27.75
C LYS A 969 13.15 14.30 29.10
N VAL A 970 12.37 14.55 30.15
CA VAL A 970 12.66 14.11 31.52
C VAL A 970 11.44 13.49 32.16
N ASN A 971 11.63 12.49 33.03
CA ASN A 971 10.54 11.97 33.85
C ASN A 971 10.47 12.75 35.17
N LEU A 972 9.36 13.42 35.42
CA LEU A 972 9.07 14.16 36.63
C LEU A 972 7.87 13.53 37.34
N GLN A 973 8.12 12.94 38.51
CA GLN A 973 7.08 12.32 39.37
C GLN A 973 6.24 11.22 38.69
N GLY A 974 6.75 10.59 37.63
CA GLY A 974 6.06 9.54 36.87
C GLY A 974 5.55 9.98 35.50
N GLN A 975 5.45 11.29 35.23
CA GLN A 975 5.07 11.81 33.91
C GLN A 975 6.31 12.24 33.11
N TRP A 976 6.30 12.02 31.79
CA TRP A 976 7.32 12.58 30.91
C TRP A 976 6.98 14.01 30.53
N THR A 977 7.99 14.88 30.48
CA THR A 977 7.83 16.31 30.15
C THR A 977 9.07 16.80 29.42
N TRP A 978 8.90 17.67 28.42
CA TRP A 978 10.02 18.36 27.78
C TRP A 978 10.40 19.61 28.59
N LEU A 979 11.68 19.79 28.87
CA LEU A 979 12.21 21.02 29.46
C LEU A 979 13.05 21.77 28.41
N GLY A 980 12.59 22.97 28.04
CA GLY A 980 13.37 23.92 27.27
C GLY A 980 14.42 24.61 28.15
N ARG A 981 15.61 24.82 27.60
CA ARG A 981 16.75 25.48 28.27
C ARG A 981 17.59 26.28 27.28
N ARG A 982 18.15 27.40 27.75
CA ARG A 982 19.24 28.11 27.08
C ARG A 982 20.55 27.83 27.82
N PRO A 983 21.34 26.80 27.44
CA PRO A 983 22.49 26.34 28.21
C PRO A 983 23.58 27.41 28.33
N LYS A 984 24.27 27.45 29.48
CA LYS A 984 25.40 28.38 29.71
C LYS A 984 26.60 28.06 28.82
N ASP A 985 26.78 26.79 28.48
CA ASP A 985 27.67 26.36 27.40
C ASP A 985 26.90 26.38 26.06
N GLN A 986 27.36 27.24 25.16
CA GLN A 986 26.76 27.48 23.85
C GLN A 986 27.44 26.69 22.73
N THR A 987 28.47 25.88 23.04
CA THR A 987 29.16 25.01 22.08
C THR A 987 28.20 23.95 21.51
N PRO A 988 28.16 23.70 20.19
CA PRO A 988 27.32 22.66 19.59
C PRO A 988 27.53 21.24 20.15
N TYR A 989 26.46 20.43 20.15
CA TYR A 989 26.49 19.06 20.67
C TYR A 989 27.51 18.18 19.93
N ILE A 990 27.54 18.29 18.60
CA ILE A 990 28.46 17.56 17.72
C ILE A 990 29.94 17.79 18.06
N LEU A 991 30.32 19.00 18.48
CA LEU A 991 31.72 19.34 18.82
C LEU A 991 32.15 18.91 20.23
N THR A 992 31.23 18.30 21.00
CA THR A 992 31.42 17.91 22.40
C THR A 992 31.15 16.42 22.69
N HIS A 993 30.56 15.69 21.74
CA HIS A 993 30.20 14.27 21.85
C HIS A 993 30.75 13.47 20.66
N ASN A 994 30.69 12.13 20.69
CA ASN A 994 31.18 11.25 19.62
C ASN A 994 30.00 10.43 19.05
N LYS A 995 29.84 10.48 17.73
CA LYS A 995 28.73 9.90 16.95
C LYS A 995 28.43 8.45 17.39
N GLU A 996 29.42 7.58 17.28
CA GLU A 996 29.31 6.13 17.54
C GLU A 996 28.71 5.80 18.91
N LYS A 997 29.14 6.50 19.97
CA LYS A 997 28.65 6.27 21.35
C LYS A 997 27.23 6.76 21.56
N GLU A 998 26.84 7.84 20.90
CA GLU A 998 25.48 8.38 20.98
C GLU A 998 24.50 7.53 20.14
N GLU A 999 24.96 6.96 19.04
CA GLU A 999 24.24 5.95 18.25
C GLU A 999 24.12 4.61 19.00
N GLU A 1000 25.19 4.13 19.66
CA GLU A 1000 25.14 2.94 20.51
C GLU A 1000 24.18 3.16 21.70
N LYS A 1001 24.20 4.34 22.32
CA LYS A 1001 23.26 4.70 23.40
C LYS A 1001 21.81 4.70 22.90
N ALA A 1002 21.52 5.38 21.79
CA ALA A 1002 20.18 5.41 21.19
C ALA A 1002 19.68 4.00 20.89
N LYS A 1003 20.52 3.15 20.30
CA LYS A 1003 20.24 1.73 20.05
C LYS A 1003 19.92 0.93 21.33
N GLN A 1004 20.68 1.11 22.41
CA GLN A 1004 20.42 0.46 23.70
C GLN A 1004 19.08 0.90 24.31
N GLU A 1005 18.69 2.16 24.09
CA GLU A 1005 17.44 2.75 24.58
C GLU A 1005 16.23 2.49 23.66
N ARG A 1006 16.44 1.89 22.47
CA ARG A 1006 15.47 1.84 21.35
C ARG A 1006 14.96 3.22 20.93
N GLY A 1007 15.78 4.23 21.16
CA GLY A 1007 15.59 5.59 20.72
C GLY A 1007 16.30 5.85 19.40
N TRP A 1008 16.28 7.12 18.99
CA TRP A 1008 16.84 7.55 17.71
C TRP A 1008 17.72 8.79 17.82
N ILE A 1009 18.56 9.04 16.81
CA ILE A 1009 19.45 10.19 16.68
C ILE A 1009 19.56 10.70 15.22
N VAL A 1010 19.53 12.03 15.02
CA VAL A 1010 20.01 12.75 13.83
C VAL A 1010 21.37 13.35 14.20
N TRP A 1011 22.43 12.95 13.50
CA TRP A 1011 23.73 13.58 13.62
C TRP A 1011 23.90 14.61 12.49
N ASN A 1012 23.74 15.90 12.79
CA ASN A 1012 23.82 16.97 11.78
C ASN A 1012 25.20 17.66 11.78
N PRO A 1013 26.09 17.38 10.81
CA PRO A 1013 27.36 18.10 10.64
C PRO A 1013 27.17 19.50 10.04
N LEU A 1014 26.28 19.63 9.04
CA LEU A 1014 26.01 20.85 8.27
C LEU A 1014 25.47 21.99 9.15
N ALA A 1015 24.93 21.68 10.33
CA ALA A 1015 24.63 22.66 11.38
C ALA A 1015 25.83 23.57 11.71
N CYS A 1016 27.07 23.07 11.62
CA CYS A 1016 28.25 23.89 11.86
C CYS A 1016 28.60 24.79 10.67
N GLU A 1017 28.40 24.33 9.43
CA GLU A 1017 28.56 25.12 8.20
C GLU A 1017 27.52 26.26 8.16
N ALA A 1018 26.24 25.94 8.41
CA ALA A 1018 25.18 26.91 8.58
C ALA A 1018 25.49 27.91 9.71
N LEU A 1019 26.04 27.47 10.84
CA LEU A 1019 26.48 28.38 11.92
C LEU A 1019 27.59 29.33 11.44
N ALA A 1020 28.58 28.82 10.71
CA ALA A 1020 29.71 29.59 10.17
C ALA A 1020 29.27 30.72 9.20
N LYS A 1021 28.20 30.50 8.42
CA LYS A 1021 27.57 31.53 7.57
C LYS A 1021 26.90 32.66 8.36
N THR A 1022 26.55 32.45 9.63
CA THR A 1022 25.70 33.39 10.40
C THR A 1022 26.44 34.21 11.45
N LYS A 1023 25.68 35.05 12.17
CA LYS A 1023 26.14 35.81 13.36
C LYS A 1023 26.42 34.93 14.58
N LEU A 1024 26.16 33.62 14.51
CA LEU A 1024 26.49 32.66 15.57
C LEU A 1024 27.77 31.86 15.31
N LYS A 1025 28.52 32.16 14.24
CA LYS A 1025 29.81 31.54 13.94
C LYS A 1025 30.83 31.62 15.10
N ASP A 1026 30.72 32.64 15.95
CA ASP A 1026 31.59 32.84 17.12
C ASP A 1026 31.33 31.79 18.24
N LEU A 1027 30.33 30.91 18.08
CA LEU A 1027 30.10 29.71 18.89
C LEU A 1027 30.97 28.52 18.45
N LEU A 1028 31.61 28.60 17.28
CA LEU A 1028 32.49 27.56 16.74
C LEU A 1028 33.95 27.82 17.17
N PRO A 1029 34.69 26.80 17.62
CA PRO A 1029 36.13 26.92 17.83
C PRO A 1029 36.87 27.09 16.49
N VAL A 1030 38.07 27.69 16.52
CA VAL A 1030 38.88 28.00 15.32
C VAL A 1030 39.19 26.77 14.45
N ASN A 1031 39.21 25.57 15.07
CA ASN A 1031 39.38 24.27 14.42
C ASN A 1031 38.12 23.43 14.68
N TRP A 1032 36.99 23.85 14.10
CA TRP A 1032 35.74 23.07 14.13
C TRP A 1032 35.66 22.13 12.93
N GLU A 1033 36.17 22.55 11.76
CA GLU A 1033 36.27 21.76 10.53
C GLU A 1033 37.02 20.44 10.77
N ASP A 1034 38.20 20.49 11.42
CA ASP A 1034 39.00 19.34 11.90
C ASP A 1034 38.24 18.32 12.77
N LYS A 1035 37.02 18.64 13.23
CA LYS A 1035 36.17 17.79 14.10
C LYS A 1035 34.90 17.30 13.41
N VAL A 1036 34.69 17.69 12.15
CA VAL A 1036 33.49 17.41 11.34
C VAL A 1036 33.89 16.79 9.98
N GLU A 1037 35.19 16.51 9.77
CA GLU A 1037 35.78 15.88 8.56
C GLU A 1037 35.11 14.56 8.11
N PRO A 1038 35.23 14.22 6.81
CA PRO A 1038 34.03 14.19 5.97
C PRO A 1038 33.51 12.77 5.69
N PHE A 1039 32.24 12.55 6.03
CA PHE A 1039 31.45 11.40 5.56
C PHE A 1039 30.29 11.92 4.72
N PHE A 1040 30.58 12.23 3.45
CA PHE A 1040 29.58 12.32 2.38
C PHE A 1040 29.38 10.92 1.78
N ASP A 1041 28.89 9.99 2.61
CA ASP A 1041 28.37 8.66 2.28
C ASP A 1041 27.70 8.07 3.55
N GLU A 1042 26.72 7.18 3.37
CA GLU A 1042 25.91 6.49 4.40
C GLU A 1042 24.95 7.34 5.28
N PRO A 1043 23.70 7.56 4.82
CA PRO A 1043 22.60 8.01 5.68
C PRO A 1043 22.06 6.87 6.57
N ARG A 1044 22.48 6.87 7.84
CA ARG A 1044 21.90 6.16 9.02
C ARG A 1044 21.86 4.62 9.00
N VAL A 1045 21.99 4.05 10.20
CA VAL A 1045 21.66 2.65 10.49
C VAL A 1045 20.51 2.60 11.49
N ASP A 1046 19.35 2.06 11.08
CA ASP A 1046 18.26 1.71 12.00
C ASP A 1046 18.54 0.37 12.70
N PHE A 1047 18.03 0.21 13.91
CA PHE A 1047 18.21 -0.96 14.78
C PHE A 1047 16.91 -1.35 15.52
N SER A 1048 15.74 -0.94 15.00
CA SER A 1048 14.43 -1.16 15.62
C SER A 1048 13.89 -2.60 15.58
#